data_AF-A0A2J7PQS4-F1
#
_entry.id   AF-A0A2J7PQS4-F1
#
_cell.length_a   1.000
_cell.length_b   1.000
_cell.length_c   1.000
_cell.angle_alpha   90.00
_cell.angle_beta   90.00
_cell.angle_gamma   90.00
#
_symmetry.space_group_name_H-M   'P 1'
#
loop_
_entity.id
_entity.type
_entity.pdbx_description
1 polymer ?
#
loop_
_entity_poly.entity_id
_entity_poly.type
_entity_poly.pdbx_seq_one_letter_code
_entity_poly.pdbx_strand_id
1 'polypeptide(L)'
;MPATVKAVLISLLVASPALVFWAWLVILPARFTLLCPDGCWCSAGGDKIDCTNSSLDNIPVIFHKDARSLTLDSNNLTYLKKDAFLSSGLARLETLSIDKCGIVGVEPGALNGLTLLVQLSLMSNMIREIKARTFGNMSCLKRLYLGYNVIENLEPDSFLGLSDLEYLHMNENNIKYIHPELFIHSPNLELLSLGSNQQLEIPTDSHFINSRSLKSLFMENCSVTSISMKTFAKVAGLKLLDLSANCLRDIDTNVLVSLPQLSAFYLHRNPLQCDCQLLETWRRCKARNIETASGPDAPVCDAPSEVKGLWWAVLQRSQCSQGHIAYHGDYSNIKYNQTDDTYMNEYENYMKLIKYVQGPVHVVLFIFGFTGNLVLLVIIICNKEMRTVANMYILNLAVSDIITLTVNLPVNHAYLMSGSWKQGLFLCKFFAFSRSLSVGLSAYSVAVLSIQRYNVTVNPLHIRLFSPATCRVTMAAICGVWIVASVFALPSALSMHADMYCSHYDSQNYYTKVVVFELLVACILPLCVIVFSYIMTARHLVKSSLPISQQVQHPQENTRRSIAKIVLGLSFVFVISYGPYHIIWTYINLADFPEKRELFYTYSVSTCLLVFNSCFNPVALCCTSLAFRKHFKRYIMCCHRRNAPNTNFELTGST
;
A
#
# COMPACT_ATOMS: atom_id res chain seq x y z
N MET A 1 4.14 30.53 -40.22
CA MET A 1 3.18 30.00 -39.21
C MET A 1 2.27 31.17 -38.85
N PRO A 2 0.94 31.06 -38.78
CA PRO A 2 0.18 32.05 -38.05
C PRO A 2 0.69 32.01 -36.60
N ALA A 3 1.09 33.15 -36.04
CA ALA A 3 1.64 33.25 -34.68
C ALA A 3 0.71 32.58 -33.64
N THR A 4 -0.58 32.57 -33.92
CA THR A 4 -1.63 31.93 -33.12
C THR A 4 -1.47 30.42 -32.95
N VAL A 5 -1.06 29.65 -33.97
CA VAL A 5 -0.92 28.18 -33.85
C VAL A 5 0.30 27.81 -33.02
N LYS A 6 1.39 28.59 -33.14
CA LYS A 6 2.63 28.40 -32.36
C LYS A 6 2.41 28.80 -30.91
N ALA A 7 1.71 29.92 -30.67
CA ALA A 7 1.29 30.35 -29.34
C ALA A 7 0.37 29.33 -28.67
N VAL A 8 -0.62 28.77 -29.39
CA VAL A 8 -1.55 27.75 -28.87
C VAL A 8 -0.87 26.44 -28.48
N LEU A 9 0.11 25.98 -29.28
CA LEU A 9 0.91 24.78 -28.94
C LEU A 9 1.80 25.00 -27.72
N ILE A 10 2.42 26.19 -27.62
CA ILE A 10 3.17 26.59 -26.43
C ILE A 10 2.21 26.71 -25.25
N SER A 11 1.01 27.26 -25.41
CA SER A 11 0.00 27.31 -24.36
C SER A 11 -0.49 25.93 -23.94
N LEU A 12 -0.65 24.95 -24.82
CA LEU A 12 -1.03 23.58 -24.43
C LEU A 12 0.10 22.83 -23.72
N LEU A 13 1.36 23.08 -24.11
CA LEU A 13 2.56 22.49 -23.48
C LEU A 13 2.97 23.20 -22.17
N VAL A 14 2.69 24.50 -22.04
CA VAL A 14 3.01 25.33 -20.86
C VAL A 14 1.84 25.43 -19.88
N ALA A 15 0.59 25.27 -20.33
CA ALA A 15 -0.57 25.23 -19.45
C ALA A 15 -0.79 23.85 -18.81
N SER A 16 -0.23 22.75 -19.34
CA SER A 16 -0.38 21.43 -18.72
C SER A 16 0.33 21.30 -17.36
N PRO A 17 1.45 22.00 -17.06
CA PRO A 17 1.97 22.14 -15.70
C PRO A 17 1.43 23.40 -15.00
N ALA A 18 1.21 24.51 -15.72
CA ALA A 18 0.81 25.77 -15.10
C ALA A 18 -0.65 25.80 -14.61
N LEU A 19 -1.61 25.16 -15.29
CA LEU A 19 -2.99 25.04 -14.78
C LEU A 19 -3.07 24.12 -13.56
N VAL A 20 -2.23 23.09 -13.51
CA VAL A 20 -2.06 22.24 -12.32
C VAL A 20 -1.41 23.05 -11.19
N PHE A 21 -0.44 23.90 -11.50
CA PHE A 21 0.22 24.80 -10.54
C PHE A 21 -0.71 25.90 -9.99
N TRP A 22 -1.54 26.53 -10.83
CA TRP A 22 -2.49 27.59 -10.44
C TRP A 22 -3.71 27.06 -9.70
N ALA A 23 -4.22 25.86 -10.05
CA ALA A 23 -5.26 25.19 -9.27
C ALA A 23 -4.78 24.80 -7.86
N TRP A 24 -3.46 24.59 -7.69
CA TRP A 24 -2.84 24.26 -6.40
C TRP A 24 -2.52 25.50 -5.53
N LEU A 25 -2.23 26.67 -6.13
CA LEU A 25 -1.99 27.91 -5.38
C LEU A 25 -3.24 28.41 -4.62
N VAL A 26 -4.44 28.01 -5.05
CA VAL A 26 -5.72 28.35 -4.39
C VAL A 26 -6.06 27.39 -3.24
N ILE A 27 -5.32 26.28 -3.07
CA ILE A 27 -5.56 25.24 -2.04
C ILE A 27 -4.57 25.33 -0.87
N LEU A 28 -3.65 26.30 -0.84
CA LEU A 28 -2.82 26.54 0.35
C LEU A 28 -3.65 27.24 1.45
N PRO A 29 -3.89 26.62 2.63
CA PRO A 29 -3.97 27.44 3.82
C PRO A 29 -2.58 27.98 4.14
N ALA A 30 -2.60 29.23 4.57
CA ALA A 30 -1.52 30.08 5.04
C ALA A 30 -0.26 29.41 5.64
N ARG A 31 0.87 30.01 5.28
CA ARG A 31 2.13 30.15 6.05
C ARG A 31 2.09 29.57 7.48
N PHE A 32 2.96 28.59 7.74
CA PHE A 32 3.71 28.54 9.00
C PHE A 32 5.16 28.18 8.69
N THR A 33 6.08 29.04 9.11
CA THR A 33 7.51 28.75 9.22
C THR A 33 7.68 27.53 10.12
N LEU A 34 8.04 26.38 9.53
CA LEU A 34 8.18 25.10 10.24
C LEU A 34 9.37 25.20 11.21
N LEU A 35 9.12 25.17 12.52
CA LEU A 35 10.14 24.94 13.56
C LEU A 35 10.50 23.45 13.60
N CYS A 36 11.09 22.94 12.52
CA CYS A 36 11.62 21.59 12.49
C CYS A 36 13.10 21.62 12.89
N PRO A 37 13.54 20.84 13.90
CA PRO A 37 14.95 20.79 14.27
C PRO A 37 15.83 20.33 13.10
N ASP A 38 17.06 20.84 13.06
CA ASP A 38 18.02 20.46 12.03
C ASP A 38 18.30 18.96 12.06
N GLY A 39 18.26 18.32 10.89
CA GLY A 39 18.42 16.88 10.76
C GLY A 39 17.15 16.06 11.01
N CYS A 40 16.06 16.69 11.47
CA CYS A 40 14.76 16.04 11.66
C CYS A 40 13.82 16.30 10.49
N TRP A 41 12.84 15.41 10.33
CA TRP A 41 11.69 15.55 9.46
C TRP A 41 10.45 15.86 10.29
N CYS A 42 9.63 16.82 9.85
CA CYS A 42 8.39 17.18 10.51
C CYS A 42 7.23 17.16 9.51
N SER A 43 6.07 16.67 9.97
CA SER A 43 4.84 16.69 9.19
C SER A 43 4.38 18.14 8.91
N ALA A 44 3.55 18.33 7.88
CA ALA A 44 3.03 19.65 7.50
C ALA A 44 2.19 20.33 8.61
N GLY A 45 1.64 19.54 9.55
CA GLY A 45 0.92 20.04 10.73
C GLY A 45 1.79 20.17 11.99
N GLY A 46 3.07 19.76 11.95
CA GLY A 46 3.95 19.72 13.11
C GLY A 46 3.52 18.72 14.18
N ASP A 47 2.58 17.81 13.88
CA ASP A 47 2.03 16.80 14.78
C ASP A 47 2.95 15.57 14.91
N LYS A 48 3.74 15.26 13.87
CA LYS A 48 4.73 14.18 13.89
C LYS A 48 6.12 14.73 13.59
N ILE A 49 7.08 14.37 14.43
CA ILE A 49 8.49 14.76 14.33
C ILE A 49 9.34 13.50 14.36
N ASP A 50 10.17 13.32 13.34
CA ASP A 50 11.07 12.18 13.18
C ASP A 50 12.52 12.68 13.08
N CYS A 51 13.31 12.39 14.10
CA CYS A 51 14.73 12.69 14.19
C CYS A 51 15.58 11.42 14.15
N THR A 52 15.13 10.39 13.43
CA THR A 52 15.85 9.11 13.35
C THR A 52 17.21 9.29 12.68
N ASN A 53 18.27 8.80 13.32
CA ASN A 53 19.64 8.84 12.80
C ASN A 53 20.13 10.26 12.45
N SER A 54 19.71 11.25 13.24
CA SER A 54 20.08 12.66 13.06
C SER A 54 21.39 13.03 13.76
N SER A 55 22.14 12.03 14.28
CA SER A 55 23.39 12.22 15.03
C SER A 55 23.22 13.13 16.25
N LEU A 56 22.08 13.02 16.94
CA LEU A 56 21.79 13.81 18.14
C LEU A 56 22.49 13.22 19.36
N ASP A 57 23.27 14.04 20.07
CA ASP A 57 23.83 13.70 21.38
C ASP A 57 22.94 14.19 22.54
N ASN A 58 22.00 15.11 22.27
CA ASN A 58 21.06 15.65 23.25
C ASN A 58 19.69 15.88 22.60
N ILE A 59 18.63 15.92 23.41
CA ILE A 59 17.28 16.24 22.96
C ILE A 59 17.22 17.74 22.57
N PRO A 60 16.80 18.10 21.34
CA PRO A 60 16.63 19.48 20.91
C PRO A 60 15.68 20.28 21.81
N VAL A 61 15.92 21.59 21.97
CA VAL A 61 15.11 22.44 22.88
C VAL A 61 13.85 22.99 22.20
N ILE A 62 13.81 23.03 20.86
CA ILE A 62 12.75 23.71 20.11
C ILE A 62 12.00 22.70 19.25
N PHE A 63 10.83 22.29 19.72
CA PHE A 63 9.88 21.48 18.96
C PHE A 63 8.57 22.23 18.72
N HIS A 64 7.78 21.74 17.76
CA HIS A 64 6.43 22.25 17.57
C HIS A 64 5.55 21.90 18.78
N LYS A 65 4.95 22.92 19.42
CA LYS A 65 4.13 22.77 20.64
C LYS A 65 2.91 21.86 20.51
N ASP A 66 2.46 21.59 19.29
CA ASP A 66 1.33 20.71 18.99
C ASP A 66 1.77 19.30 18.54
N ALA A 67 3.06 18.96 18.69
CA ALA A 67 3.56 17.63 18.40
C ALA A 67 2.87 16.56 19.26
N ARG A 68 2.38 15.52 18.59
CA ARG A 68 1.75 14.33 19.19
C ARG A 68 2.63 13.09 19.09
N SER A 69 3.54 13.05 18.12
CA SER A 69 4.47 11.93 17.93
C SER A 69 5.89 12.45 17.73
N LEU A 70 6.84 11.89 18.49
CA LEU A 70 8.26 12.20 18.41
C LEU A 70 9.06 10.90 18.34
N THR A 71 9.89 10.78 17.31
CA THR A 71 10.82 9.64 17.11
C THR A 71 12.25 10.17 17.21
N LEU A 72 13.04 9.62 18.11
CA LEU A 72 14.45 9.99 18.35
C LEU A 72 15.38 8.79 18.14
N ASP A 73 14.96 7.80 17.36
CA ASP A 73 15.63 6.51 17.26
C ASP A 73 17.03 6.62 16.62
N SER A 74 17.90 5.65 16.93
CA SER A 74 19.24 5.53 16.33
C SER A 74 20.10 6.78 16.49
N ASN A 75 19.98 7.48 17.62
CA ASN A 75 20.83 8.61 18.01
C ASN A 75 21.82 8.20 19.11
N ASN A 76 22.57 9.14 19.67
CA ASN A 76 23.61 8.86 20.68
C ASN A 76 23.31 9.56 22.02
N LEU A 77 22.11 9.34 22.55
CA LEU A 77 21.65 10.04 23.76
C LEU A 77 22.29 9.50 25.04
N THR A 78 22.69 8.22 25.08
CA THR A 78 23.39 7.51 26.18
C THR A 78 22.71 7.47 27.56
N TYR A 79 21.95 8.49 27.97
CA TYR A 79 21.32 8.59 29.28
C TYR A 79 20.18 9.62 29.31
N LEU A 80 19.04 9.29 29.91
CA LEU A 80 17.92 10.23 30.07
C LEU A 80 17.92 10.83 31.49
N LYS A 81 18.37 12.08 31.58
CA LYS A 81 18.41 12.84 32.84
C LYS A 81 17.04 13.37 33.23
N LYS A 82 16.86 13.67 34.52
CA LYS A 82 15.67 14.35 35.04
C LYS A 82 15.34 15.61 34.21
N ASP A 83 14.07 15.82 33.92
CA ASP A 83 13.52 16.97 33.18
C ASP A 83 14.03 17.12 31.73
N ALA A 84 14.53 16.04 31.11
CA ALA A 84 15.07 16.06 29.75
C ALA A 84 14.12 16.61 28.67
N PHE A 85 12.81 16.47 28.86
CA PHE A 85 11.78 16.97 27.93
C PHE A 85 11.07 18.24 28.42
N LEU A 86 11.39 18.75 29.61
CA LEU A 86 10.63 19.82 30.24
C LEU A 86 10.74 21.14 29.46
N SER A 87 11.94 21.47 28.96
CA SER A 87 12.19 22.68 28.18
C SER A 87 11.66 22.62 26.74
N SER A 88 11.29 21.43 26.27
CA SER A 88 10.86 21.18 24.89
C SER A 88 9.40 21.57 24.61
N GLY A 89 8.60 21.82 25.65
CA GLY A 89 7.20 22.26 25.52
C GLY A 89 6.26 21.23 24.90
N LEU A 90 6.62 19.94 24.94
CA LEU A 90 5.91 18.81 24.32
C LEU A 90 4.70 18.31 25.17
N ALA A 91 3.90 19.24 25.69
CA ALA A 91 2.80 18.91 26.62
C ALA A 91 1.66 18.09 25.98
N ARG A 92 1.60 18.03 24.64
CA ARG A 92 0.58 17.31 23.86
C ARG A 92 1.09 16.00 23.26
N LEU A 93 2.30 15.59 23.63
CA LEU A 93 2.92 14.39 23.06
C LEU A 93 2.18 13.14 23.54
N GLU A 94 1.74 12.33 22.58
CA GLU A 94 1.02 11.07 22.80
C GLU A 94 1.92 9.86 22.56
N THR A 95 2.90 9.95 21.65
CA THR A 95 3.82 8.86 21.31
C THR A 95 5.27 9.34 21.30
N LEU A 96 6.15 8.62 22.00
CA LEU A 96 7.58 8.86 22.06
C LEU A 96 8.34 7.56 21.78
N SER A 97 9.27 7.60 20.83
CA SER A 97 10.20 6.50 20.54
C SER A 97 11.63 6.98 20.69
N ILE A 98 12.44 6.23 21.45
CA ILE A 98 13.86 6.51 21.68
C ILE A 98 14.64 5.19 21.62
N ASP A 99 14.46 4.47 20.51
CA ASP A 99 15.02 3.13 20.32
C ASP A 99 16.45 3.21 19.79
N LYS A 100 17.30 2.24 20.14
CA LYS A 100 18.69 2.13 19.61
C LYS A 100 19.55 3.37 19.87
N CYS A 101 19.38 4.01 21.03
CA CYS A 101 20.10 5.24 21.41
C CYS A 101 21.28 5.02 22.37
N GLY A 102 21.58 3.75 22.70
CA GLY A 102 22.60 3.38 23.67
C GLY A 102 22.29 3.81 25.10
N ILE A 103 21.01 4.01 25.45
CA ILE A 103 20.61 4.52 26.77
C ILE A 103 20.95 3.48 27.84
N VAL A 104 21.73 3.88 28.84
CA VAL A 104 22.14 3.00 29.97
C VAL A 104 21.17 3.09 31.15
N GLY A 105 20.47 4.21 31.29
CA GLY A 105 19.54 4.43 32.39
C GLY A 105 18.60 5.62 32.16
N VAL A 106 17.48 5.61 32.88
CA VAL A 106 16.45 6.65 32.87
C VAL A 106 16.24 7.13 34.30
N GLU A 107 16.50 8.42 34.56
CA GLU A 107 16.31 8.99 35.90
C GLU A 107 14.82 9.17 36.23
N PRO A 108 14.43 9.03 37.52
CA PRO A 108 13.12 9.45 37.98
C PRO A 108 12.83 10.92 37.60
N GLY A 109 11.74 11.12 36.86
CA GLY A 109 11.35 12.43 36.33
C GLY A 109 12.00 12.84 35.00
N ALA A 110 12.72 11.94 34.32
CA ALA A 110 13.27 12.24 32.99
C ALA A 110 12.21 12.63 31.95
N LEU A 111 11.01 12.07 32.07
CA LEU A 111 9.87 12.28 31.17
C LEU A 111 8.89 13.35 31.69
N ASN A 112 9.32 14.18 32.63
CA ASN A 112 8.49 15.28 33.14
C ASN A 112 8.07 16.23 32.00
N GLY A 113 6.82 16.68 32.05
CA GLY A 113 6.20 17.51 31.01
C GLY A 113 5.44 16.73 29.93
N LEU A 114 5.62 15.40 29.83
CA LEU A 114 4.93 14.53 28.86
C LEU A 114 3.66 13.90 29.46
N THR A 115 2.77 14.72 30.02
CA THR A 115 1.64 14.23 30.84
C THR A 115 0.55 13.51 30.05
N LEU A 116 0.51 13.66 28.72
CA LEU A 116 -0.46 13.02 27.83
C LEU A 116 0.12 11.82 27.07
N LEU A 117 1.32 11.36 27.45
CA LEU A 117 1.99 10.27 26.75
C LEU A 117 1.21 8.97 26.90
N VAL A 118 0.84 8.37 25.77
CA VAL A 118 0.08 7.13 25.64
C VAL A 118 1.00 5.95 25.32
N GLN A 119 2.06 6.19 24.54
CA GLN A 119 2.99 5.15 24.11
C GLN A 119 4.45 5.61 24.26
N LEU A 120 5.27 4.76 24.88
CA LEU A 120 6.71 4.97 25.05
C LEU A 120 7.48 3.72 24.58
N SER A 121 8.40 3.92 23.64
CA SER A 121 9.38 2.91 23.23
C SER A 121 10.79 3.29 23.67
N LEU A 122 11.46 2.35 24.33
CA LEU A 122 12.86 2.41 24.75
C LEU A 122 13.59 1.12 24.36
N MET A 123 13.17 0.48 23.26
CA MET A 123 13.69 -0.81 22.83
C MET A 123 15.13 -0.73 22.31
N SER A 124 15.84 -1.86 22.36
CA SER A 124 17.21 -1.96 21.81
C SER A 124 18.18 -0.94 22.42
N ASN A 125 18.06 -0.65 23.71
CA ASN A 125 18.98 0.18 24.47
C ASN A 125 19.83 -0.69 25.41
N MET A 126 20.57 -0.06 26.33
CA MET A 126 21.46 -0.74 27.29
C MET A 126 20.98 -0.56 28.73
N ILE A 127 19.66 -0.44 28.94
CA ILE A 127 19.07 -0.17 30.25
C ILE A 127 19.26 -1.39 31.15
N ARG A 128 19.86 -1.20 32.34
CA ARG A 128 20.17 -2.28 33.29
C ARG A 128 19.20 -2.43 34.44
N GLU A 129 18.58 -1.33 34.85
CA GLU A 129 17.65 -1.28 35.99
C GLU A 129 16.55 -0.26 35.72
N ILE A 130 15.36 -0.53 36.24
CA ILE A 130 14.27 0.44 36.33
C ILE A 130 14.08 0.75 37.81
N LYS A 131 14.38 1.99 38.21
CA LYS A 131 14.23 2.44 39.60
C LYS A 131 12.77 2.72 39.92
N ALA A 132 12.42 2.67 41.20
CA ALA A 132 11.11 3.08 41.67
C ALA A 132 10.74 4.48 41.14
N ARG A 133 9.48 4.63 40.70
CA ARG A 133 8.92 5.90 40.22
C ARG A 133 9.61 6.49 38.99
N THR A 134 10.42 5.71 38.25
CA THR A 134 10.98 6.15 36.95
C THR A 134 9.89 6.70 36.02
N PHE A 135 8.71 6.07 36.05
CA PHE A 135 7.54 6.43 35.25
C PHE A 135 6.39 7.07 36.06
N GLY A 136 6.67 7.57 37.26
CA GLY A 136 5.64 7.90 38.27
C GLY A 136 4.57 8.92 37.87
N ASN A 137 4.85 9.79 36.89
CA ASN A 137 3.94 10.85 36.44
C ASN A 137 3.21 10.50 35.13
N MET A 138 3.34 9.28 34.62
CA MET A 138 2.80 8.87 33.32
C MET A 138 1.50 8.06 33.47
N SER A 139 0.48 8.66 34.10
CA SER A 139 -0.80 7.99 34.39
C SER A 139 -1.57 7.59 33.14
N CYS A 140 -1.39 8.30 32.02
CA CYS A 140 -2.05 8.03 30.73
C CYS A 140 -1.31 7.04 29.83
N LEU A 141 -0.14 6.53 30.26
CA LEU A 141 0.66 5.64 29.43
C LEU A 141 0.00 4.26 29.35
N LYS A 142 -0.35 3.85 28.14
CA LYS A 142 -1.00 2.57 27.83
C LYS A 142 -0.03 1.51 27.34
N ARG A 143 1.04 1.92 26.66
CA ARG A 143 1.97 1.00 25.99
C ARG A 143 3.41 1.36 26.32
N LEU A 144 4.12 0.41 26.92
CA LEU A 144 5.52 0.55 27.31
C LEU A 144 6.35 -0.58 26.70
N TYR A 145 7.32 -0.21 25.87
CA TYR A 145 8.23 -1.15 25.23
C TYR A 145 9.66 -0.99 25.78
N LEU A 146 10.15 -2.03 26.44
CA LEU A 146 11.47 -2.12 27.07
C LEU A 146 12.26 -3.34 26.54
N GLY A 147 11.81 -3.96 25.45
CA GLY A 147 12.45 -5.16 24.92
C GLY A 147 13.83 -4.91 24.33
N TYR A 148 14.66 -5.97 24.25
CA TYR A 148 16.05 -5.89 23.79
C TYR A 148 16.89 -4.90 24.61
N ASN A 149 16.80 -4.98 25.94
CA ASN A 149 17.66 -4.24 26.85
C ASN A 149 18.50 -5.24 27.67
N VAL A 150 19.13 -4.78 28.75
CA VAL A 150 19.91 -5.63 29.66
C VAL A 150 19.37 -5.53 31.08
N ILE A 151 18.05 -5.40 31.22
CA ILE A 151 17.39 -5.21 32.51
C ILE A 151 17.56 -6.47 33.34
N GLU A 152 18.17 -6.35 34.52
CA GLU A 152 18.36 -7.46 35.46
C GLU A 152 17.43 -7.36 36.67
N ASN A 153 17.29 -6.15 37.21
CA ASN A 153 16.59 -5.89 38.46
C ASN A 153 15.39 -4.98 38.23
N LEU A 154 14.26 -5.36 38.83
CA LEU A 154 13.03 -4.58 38.91
C LEU A 154 12.71 -4.35 40.38
N GLU A 155 12.67 -3.09 40.81
CA GLU A 155 12.17 -2.75 42.15
C GLU A 155 10.64 -2.97 42.21
N PRO A 156 10.06 -3.32 43.37
CA PRO A 156 8.61 -3.56 43.51
C PRO A 156 7.72 -2.40 43.02
N ASP A 157 8.24 -1.16 43.10
CA ASP A 157 7.55 0.07 42.72
C ASP A 157 8.03 0.65 41.37
N SER A 158 8.70 -0.15 40.54
CA SER A 158 9.24 0.30 39.24
C SER A 158 8.18 0.88 38.29
N PHE A 159 6.98 0.29 38.32
CA PHE A 159 5.84 0.69 37.48
C PHE A 159 4.76 1.47 38.26
N LEU A 160 5.09 1.92 39.48
CA LEU A 160 4.20 2.77 40.26
C LEU A 160 3.88 4.05 39.47
N GLY A 161 2.58 4.37 39.34
CA GLY A 161 2.09 5.53 38.59
C GLY A 161 1.53 5.21 37.20
N LEU A 162 1.75 4.00 36.68
CA LEU A 162 1.25 3.55 35.37
C LEU A 162 -0.16 2.96 35.47
N SER A 163 -1.16 3.79 35.81
CA SER A 163 -2.54 3.37 36.07
C SER A 163 -3.29 2.89 34.82
N ASP A 164 -3.01 3.48 33.66
CA ASP A 164 -3.68 3.14 32.39
C ASP A 164 -2.88 2.14 31.55
N LEU A 165 -1.82 1.54 32.09
CA LEU A 165 -0.97 0.62 31.33
C LEU A 165 -1.75 -0.62 30.91
N GLU A 166 -1.77 -0.88 29.60
CA GLU A 166 -2.47 -1.99 28.95
C GLU A 166 -1.46 -3.02 28.38
N TYR A 167 -0.31 -2.56 27.86
CA TYR A 167 0.69 -3.39 27.19
C TYR A 167 2.09 -3.11 27.73
N LEU A 168 2.76 -4.16 28.22
CA LEU A 168 4.14 -4.09 28.71
C LEU A 168 5.00 -5.15 28.02
N HIS A 169 5.99 -4.70 27.24
CA HIS A 169 6.97 -5.55 26.59
C HIS A 169 8.32 -5.45 27.29
N MET A 170 8.80 -6.55 27.86
CA MET A 170 10.11 -6.69 28.49
C MET A 170 10.86 -7.94 27.98
N ASN A 171 10.50 -8.40 26.77
CA ASN A 171 11.17 -9.54 26.12
C ASN A 171 12.65 -9.23 25.80
N GLU A 172 13.49 -10.25 25.69
CA GLU A 172 14.91 -10.10 25.37
C GLU A 172 15.63 -9.17 26.38
N ASN A 173 15.57 -9.54 27.66
CA ASN A 173 16.24 -8.90 28.79
C ASN A 173 16.91 -9.98 29.68
N ASN A 174 17.49 -9.58 30.81
CA ASN A 174 18.17 -10.47 31.76
C ASN A 174 17.41 -10.56 33.10
N ILE A 175 16.08 -10.45 33.08
CA ILE A 175 15.27 -10.38 34.30
C ILE A 175 15.36 -11.72 35.03
N LYS A 176 15.71 -11.67 36.32
CA LYS A 176 15.86 -12.86 37.17
C LYS A 176 14.63 -13.14 38.02
N TYR A 177 13.99 -12.08 38.52
CA TYR A 177 12.89 -12.19 39.46
C TYR A 177 11.81 -11.13 39.20
N ILE A 178 10.55 -11.53 39.33
CA ILE A 178 9.39 -10.63 39.28
C ILE A 178 8.73 -10.67 40.66
N HIS A 179 8.66 -9.52 41.31
CA HIS A 179 7.92 -9.41 42.57
C HIS A 179 6.42 -9.66 42.32
N PRO A 180 5.71 -10.51 43.10
CA PRO A 180 4.31 -10.86 42.84
C PRO A 180 3.35 -9.66 42.75
N GLU A 181 3.66 -8.58 43.46
CA GLU A 181 2.84 -7.36 43.50
C GLU A 181 3.32 -6.25 42.56
N LEU A 182 4.31 -6.50 41.71
CA LEU A 182 4.91 -5.50 40.81
C LEU A 182 3.88 -4.76 39.93
N PHE A 183 2.78 -5.42 39.59
CA PHE A 183 1.72 -4.89 38.71
C PHE A 183 0.43 -4.48 39.46
N ILE A 184 0.44 -4.43 40.80
CA ILE A 184 -0.76 -4.12 41.59
C ILE A 184 -1.33 -2.73 41.29
N HIS A 185 -0.49 -1.80 40.83
CA HIS A 185 -0.85 -0.42 40.48
C HIS A 185 -1.14 -0.21 38.99
N SER A 186 -1.17 -1.28 38.20
CA SER A 186 -1.53 -1.26 36.77
C SER A 186 -2.79 -2.10 36.53
N PRO A 187 -3.97 -1.64 37.01
CA PRO A 187 -5.20 -2.43 37.00
C PRO A 187 -5.73 -2.73 35.59
N ASN A 188 -5.22 -2.06 34.55
CA ASN A 188 -5.64 -2.24 33.16
C ASN A 188 -4.68 -3.12 32.34
N LEU A 189 -3.63 -3.69 32.95
CA LEU A 189 -2.61 -4.44 32.21
C LEU A 189 -3.19 -5.70 31.56
N GLU A 190 -3.27 -5.72 30.24
CA GLU A 190 -3.85 -6.81 29.47
C GLU A 190 -2.79 -7.74 28.87
N LEU A 191 -1.65 -7.20 28.48
CA LEU A 191 -0.57 -7.95 27.82
C LEU A 191 0.76 -7.74 28.54
N LEU A 192 1.41 -8.85 28.88
CA LEU A 192 2.76 -8.88 29.42
C LEU A 192 3.63 -9.81 28.59
N SER A 193 4.72 -9.27 28.03
CA SER A 193 5.71 -10.04 27.28
C SER A 193 7.03 -10.10 28.04
N LEU A 194 7.45 -11.31 28.38
CA LEU A 194 8.66 -11.65 29.14
C LEU A 194 9.58 -12.60 28.37
N GLY A 195 9.29 -12.88 27.10
CA GLY A 195 10.04 -13.85 26.31
C GLY A 195 11.54 -13.62 26.30
N SER A 196 12.33 -14.67 26.14
CA SER A 196 13.80 -14.64 26.10
C SER A 196 14.46 -14.05 27.36
N ASN A 197 13.80 -14.07 28.53
CA ASN A 197 14.46 -13.81 29.82
C ASN A 197 14.93 -15.14 30.43
N GLN A 198 16.05 -15.67 29.93
CA GLN A 198 16.49 -17.05 30.22
C GLN A 198 16.88 -17.31 31.69
N GLN A 199 17.05 -16.25 32.49
CA GLN A 199 17.37 -16.33 33.92
C GLN A 199 16.12 -16.18 34.82
N LEU A 200 14.93 -16.05 34.24
CA LEU A 200 13.71 -15.77 34.99
C LEU A 200 13.30 -16.98 35.83
N GLU A 201 13.26 -16.79 37.14
CA GLU A 201 12.79 -17.79 38.09
C GLU A 201 11.26 -17.81 38.17
N ILE A 202 10.65 -18.95 37.83
CA ILE A 202 9.20 -19.15 37.91
C ILE A 202 8.89 -20.14 39.06
N PRO A 203 8.27 -19.68 40.18
CA PRO A 203 7.91 -20.55 41.28
C PRO A 203 6.76 -21.51 40.92
N THR A 204 6.85 -22.72 41.46
CA THR A 204 5.84 -23.79 41.31
C THR A 204 4.94 -23.94 42.54
N ASP A 205 5.33 -23.41 43.68
CA ASP A 205 4.63 -23.55 44.97
C ASP A 205 3.78 -22.32 45.35
N SER A 206 3.93 -21.24 44.59
CA SER A 206 3.33 -19.93 44.80
C SER A 206 3.07 -19.23 43.45
N HIS A 207 2.39 -18.07 43.48
CA HIS A 207 2.14 -17.27 42.28
C HIS A 207 3.25 -16.24 42.11
N PHE A 208 3.65 -15.96 40.87
CA PHE A 208 4.71 -14.98 40.55
C PHE A 208 4.17 -13.67 39.97
N ILE A 209 2.91 -13.66 39.54
CA ILE A 209 2.20 -12.47 39.08
C ILE A 209 0.83 -12.42 39.74
N ASN A 210 0.48 -11.26 40.30
CA ASN A 210 -0.86 -10.92 40.74
C ASN A 210 -1.45 -9.83 39.83
N SER A 211 -2.23 -10.22 38.81
CA SER A 211 -2.93 -9.30 37.93
C SER A 211 -4.26 -9.88 37.48
N ARG A 212 -5.35 -9.18 37.79
CA ARG A 212 -6.73 -9.62 37.44
C ARG A 212 -7.13 -9.27 36.01
N SER A 213 -6.47 -8.28 35.42
CA SER A 213 -6.73 -7.76 34.07
C SER A 213 -5.96 -8.48 32.98
N LEU A 214 -4.90 -9.23 33.34
CA LEU A 214 -4.01 -9.86 32.38
C LEU A 214 -4.74 -10.90 31.52
N LYS A 215 -4.66 -10.70 30.20
CA LYS A 215 -5.28 -11.56 29.17
C LYS A 215 -4.23 -12.33 28.37
N SER A 216 -3.05 -11.76 28.15
CA SER A 216 -2.00 -12.38 27.34
C SER A 216 -0.67 -12.36 28.07
N LEU A 217 -0.05 -13.52 28.20
CA LEU A 217 1.23 -13.70 28.85
C LEU A 217 2.17 -14.48 27.92
N PHE A 218 3.26 -13.83 27.53
CA PHE A 218 4.30 -14.42 26.68
C PHE A 218 5.54 -14.70 27.52
N MET A 219 5.94 -15.97 27.61
CA MET A 219 7.11 -16.44 28.35
C MET A 219 7.87 -17.50 27.54
N GLU A 220 7.97 -17.29 26.23
CA GLU A 220 8.76 -18.10 25.34
C GLU A 220 10.26 -18.01 25.69
N ASN A 221 11.02 -19.11 25.60
CA ASN A 221 12.47 -19.07 25.80
C ASN A 221 12.93 -18.48 27.16
N CYS A 222 12.24 -18.82 28.25
CA CYS A 222 12.56 -18.38 29.62
C CYS A 222 13.17 -19.49 30.50
N SER A 223 13.63 -20.60 29.91
CA SER A 223 14.21 -21.75 30.63
C SER A 223 13.25 -22.42 31.64
N VAL A 224 11.93 -22.29 31.46
CA VAL A 224 10.94 -22.84 32.41
C VAL A 224 10.96 -24.36 32.37
N THR A 225 11.16 -25.01 33.52
CA THR A 225 11.24 -26.48 33.64
C THR A 225 9.96 -27.14 34.12
N SER A 226 9.15 -26.43 34.91
CA SER A 226 7.88 -26.95 35.44
C SER A 226 6.93 -25.81 35.80
N ILE A 227 5.64 -26.11 35.78
CA ILE A 227 4.55 -25.18 36.13
C ILE A 227 3.50 -25.91 36.98
N SER A 228 2.76 -25.18 37.80
CA SER A 228 1.66 -25.74 38.58
C SER A 228 0.43 -24.83 38.58
N MET A 229 -0.69 -25.33 39.09
CA MET A 229 -1.89 -24.52 39.34
C MET A 229 -1.62 -23.31 40.25
N LYS A 230 -0.60 -23.38 41.13
CA LYS A 230 -0.26 -22.29 42.06
C LYS A 230 0.48 -21.17 41.35
N THR A 231 1.32 -21.49 40.37
CA THR A 231 2.05 -20.54 39.52
C THR A 231 1.13 -19.48 38.91
N PHE A 232 -0.06 -19.91 38.45
CA PHE A 232 -1.03 -19.05 37.76
C PHE A 232 -2.29 -18.72 38.59
N ALA A 233 -2.28 -18.98 39.90
CA ALA A 233 -3.47 -18.88 40.76
C ALA A 233 -4.09 -17.46 40.84
N LYS A 234 -3.33 -16.41 40.48
CA LYS A 234 -3.76 -15.00 40.53
C LYS A 234 -3.94 -14.34 39.16
N VAL A 235 -3.93 -15.12 38.08
CA VAL A 235 -4.14 -14.64 36.69
C VAL A 235 -5.26 -15.42 35.97
N ALA A 236 -6.38 -15.67 36.67
CA ALA A 236 -7.49 -16.49 36.15
C ALA A 236 -8.19 -15.90 34.90
N GLY A 237 -7.97 -14.62 34.58
CA GLY A 237 -8.49 -13.94 33.39
C GLY A 237 -7.70 -14.20 32.10
N LEU A 238 -6.60 -14.96 32.17
CA LEU A 238 -5.71 -15.20 31.05
C LEU A 238 -6.41 -15.96 29.91
N LYS A 239 -6.27 -15.43 28.69
CA LYS A 239 -6.79 -15.97 27.43
C LYS A 239 -5.69 -16.59 26.58
N LEU A 240 -4.49 -16.00 26.58
CA LEU A 240 -3.34 -16.49 25.83
C LEU A 240 -2.17 -16.73 26.78
N LEU A 241 -1.61 -17.93 26.73
CA LEU A 241 -0.37 -18.30 27.42
C LEU A 241 0.62 -18.89 26.41
N ASP A 242 1.75 -18.22 26.23
CA ASP A 242 2.86 -18.74 25.45
C ASP A 242 3.98 -19.25 26.36
N LEU A 243 4.25 -20.54 26.29
CA LEU A 243 5.33 -21.24 26.98
C LEU A 243 6.24 -21.97 25.97
N SER A 244 6.24 -21.54 24.71
CA SER A 244 7.07 -22.15 23.67
C SER A 244 8.57 -22.00 23.95
N ALA A 245 9.39 -22.86 23.35
CA ALA A 245 10.85 -22.80 23.48
C ALA A 245 11.37 -22.86 24.93
N ASN A 246 10.68 -23.56 25.83
CA ASN A 246 11.11 -23.76 27.22
C ASN A 246 11.64 -25.19 27.46
N CYS A 247 11.86 -25.56 28.72
CA CYS A 247 12.38 -26.85 29.15
C CYS A 247 11.30 -27.74 29.81
N LEU A 248 10.02 -27.56 29.44
CA LEU A 248 8.91 -28.31 30.02
C LEU A 248 8.92 -29.77 29.53
N ARG A 249 8.90 -30.71 30.46
CA ARG A 249 8.70 -32.14 30.17
C ARG A 249 7.25 -32.55 30.36
N ASP A 250 6.70 -32.22 31.52
CA ASP A 250 5.33 -32.58 31.91
C ASP A 250 4.50 -31.33 32.19
N ILE A 251 3.19 -31.44 32.02
CA ILE A 251 2.24 -30.35 32.28
C ILE A 251 1.16 -30.87 33.22
N ASP A 252 1.05 -30.28 34.41
CA ASP A 252 -0.05 -30.60 35.32
C ASP A 252 -1.38 -30.16 34.71
N THR A 253 -2.28 -31.13 34.49
CA THR A 253 -3.62 -30.89 33.95
C THR A 253 -4.45 -29.89 34.78
N ASN A 254 -4.11 -29.68 36.06
CA ASN A 254 -4.76 -28.70 36.94
C ASN A 254 -4.41 -27.25 36.60
N VAL A 255 -3.34 -26.99 35.85
CA VAL A 255 -3.02 -25.64 35.32
C VAL A 255 -4.19 -25.09 34.49
N LEU A 256 -4.81 -25.94 33.68
CA LEU A 256 -5.97 -25.55 32.88
C LEU A 256 -7.20 -25.24 33.75
N VAL A 257 -7.29 -25.80 34.96
CA VAL A 257 -8.37 -25.49 35.92
C VAL A 257 -8.19 -24.09 36.51
N SER A 258 -6.95 -23.70 36.82
CA SER A 258 -6.64 -22.32 37.27
C SER A 258 -6.84 -21.25 36.19
N LEU A 259 -6.89 -21.66 34.91
CA LEU A 259 -7.02 -20.77 33.76
C LEU A 259 -8.32 -21.04 32.98
N PRO A 260 -9.49 -20.68 33.54
CA PRO A 260 -10.79 -21.02 32.94
C PRO A 260 -11.10 -20.24 31.65
N GLN A 261 -10.47 -19.09 31.41
CA GLN A 261 -10.70 -18.23 30.24
C GLN A 261 -9.71 -18.49 29.09
N LEU A 262 -8.78 -19.44 29.25
CA LEU A 262 -7.75 -19.71 28.27
C LEU A 262 -8.35 -20.16 26.93
N SER A 263 -7.98 -19.48 25.86
CA SER A 263 -8.36 -19.71 24.47
C SER A 263 -7.19 -20.05 23.56
N ALA A 264 -5.95 -19.70 23.93
CA ALA A 264 -4.73 -20.07 23.21
C ALA A 264 -3.64 -20.53 24.19
N PHE A 265 -2.98 -21.65 23.88
CA PHE A 265 -1.92 -22.24 24.69
C PHE A 265 -0.80 -22.81 23.82
N TYR A 266 0.36 -22.15 23.84
CA TYR A 266 1.51 -22.51 23.01
C TYR A 266 2.60 -23.22 23.83
N LEU A 267 3.01 -24.39 23.34
CA LEU A 267 3.94 -25.30 24.02
C LEU A 267 5.02 -25.88 23.09
N HIS A 268 5.07 -25.43 21.84
CA HIS A 268 6.01 -25.96 20.88
C HIS A 268 7.46 -25.69 21.28
N ARG A 269 8.38 -26.49 20.75
CA ARG A 269 9.81 -26.42 21.11
C ARG A 269 10.09 -26.62 22.60
N ASN A 270 9.33 -27.49 23.27
CA ASN A 270 9.63 -28.01 24.61
C ASN A 270 10.01 -29.50 24.53
N PRO A 271 10.85 -30.01 25.44
CA PRO A 271 11.21 -31.44 25.51
C PRO A 271 10.08 -32.27 26.14
N LEU A 272 8.91 -32.29 25.51
CA LEU A 272 7.69 -32.86 26.07
C LEU A 272 7.79 -34.39 26.22
N GLN A 273 7.44 -34.87 27.41
CA GLN A 273 7.25 -36.27 27.73
C GLN A 273 5.82 -36.67 27.36
N CYS A 274 5.67 -37.42 26.28
CA CYS A 274 4.39 -37.86 25.75
C CYS A 274 3.87 -39.10 26.46
N ASP A 275 3.31 -38.88 27.65
CA ASP A 275 2.69 -39.87 28.51
C ASP A 275 1.15 -39.66 28.64
N CYS A 276 0.51 -40.38 29.57
CA CYS A 276 -0.93 -40.26 29.79
C CYS A 276 -1.34 -38.88 30.35
N GLN A 277 -0.44 -38.19 31.04
CA GLN A 277 -0.70 -36.87 31.61
C GLN A 277 -0.71 -35.81 30.50
N LEU A 278 0.26 -35.82 29.60
CA LEU A 278 0.29 -34.89 28.46
C LEU A 278 -0.88 -35.13 27.51
N LEU A 279 -1.27 -36.39 27.30
CA LEU A 279 -2.46 -36.75 26.52
C LEU A 279 -3.73 -36.15 27.13
N GLU A 280 -3.88 -36.19 28.45
CA GLU A 280 -5.03 -35.59 29.13
C GLU A 280 -5.01 -34.06 29.02
N THR A 281 -3.84 -33.42 29.11
CA THR A 281 -3.67 -31.98 28.86
C THR A 281 -4.15 -31.62 27.46
N TRP A 282 -3.71 -32.33 26.42
CA TRP A 282 -4.17 -32.11 25.05
C TRP A 282 -5.69 -32.28 24.91
N ARG A 283 -6.27 -33.33 25.53
CA ARG A 283 -7.73 -33.55 25.49
C ARG A 283 -8.50 -32.41 26.11
N ARG A 284 -8.04 -31.87 27.23
CA ARG A 284 -8.66 -30.72 27.89
C ARG A 284 -8.58 -29.47 27.02
N CYS A 285 -7.45 -29.23 26.36
CA CYS A 285 -7.33 -28.17 25.37
C CYS A 285 -8.35 -28.35 24.24
N LYS A 286 -8.44 -29.54 23.65
CA LYS A 286 -9.39 -29.84 22.57
C LYS A 286 -10.85 -29.71 23.02
N ALA A 287 -11.20 -30.22 24.19
CA ALA A 287 -12.56 -30.17 24.73
C ALA A 287 -13.03 -28.72 25.00
N ARG A 288 -12.08 -27.83 25.31
CA ARG A 288 -12.33 -26.40 25.54
C ARG A 288 -12.12 -25.54 24.29
N ASN A 289 -11.83 -26.13 23.13
CA ASN A 289 -11.46 -25.41 21.89
C ASN A 289 -10.31 -24.41 22.11
N ILE A 290 -9.31 -24.78 22.91
CA ILE A 290 -8.10 -23.99 23.09
C ILE A 290 -7.23 -24.16 21.85
N GLU A 291 -6.90 -23.04 21.21
CA GLU A 291 -5.95 -22.97 20.10
C GLU A 291 -4.55 -23.37 20.58
N THR A 292 -3.90 -24.24 19.81
CA THR A 292 -2.53 -24.68 20.05
C THR A 292 -1.77 -24.54 18.74
N ALA A 293 -0.47 -24.26 18.82
CA ALA A 293 0.34 -24.07 17.63
C ALA A 293 0.26 -25.30 16.70
N SER A 294 0.30 -25.04 15.40
CA SER A 294 0.04 -26.03 14.35
C SER A 294 1.12 -25.98 13.27
N GLY A 295 1.15 -26.97 12.38
CA GLY A 295 2.16 -27.04 11.32
C GLY A 295 3.59 -27.18 11.87
N PRO A 296 4.57 -26.40 11.39
CA PRO A 296 5.97 -26.53 11.80
C PRO A 296 6.22 -26.19 13.28
N ASP A 297 5.33 -25.40 13.89
CA ASP A 297 5.38 -25.06 15.31
C ASP A 297 4.38 -25.89 16.12
N ALA A 298 3.97 -27.08 15.68
CA ALA A 298 3.15 -27.95 16.50
C ALA A 298 3.92 -28.52 17.71
N PRO A 299 3.31 -28.67 18.90
CA PRO A 299 3.96 -29.36 20.02
C PRO A 299 4.27 -30.82 19.66
N VAL A 300 5.54 -31.20 19.79
CA VAL A 300 6.04 -32.53 19.45
C VAL A 300 6.61 -33.24 20.67
N CYS A 301 6.55 -34.56 20.67
CA CYS A 301 7.13 -35.40 21.70
C CYS A 301 8.66 -35.40 21.58
N ASP A 302 9.37 -35.22 22.70
CA ASP A 302 10.81 -35.49 22.77
C ASP A 302 11.10 -36.87 23.38
N ALA A 303 10.22 -37.32 24.27
CA ALA A 303 10.29 -38.60 24.94
C ALA A 303 8.90 -39.27 25.05
N PRO A 304 8.83 -40.60 25.17
CA PRO A 304 9.95 -41.53 25.02
C PRO A 304 10.35 -41.71 23.53
N SER A 305 11.46 -42.42 23.30
CA SER A 305 12.09 -42.56 21.98
C SER A 305 11.17 -43.05 20.86
N GLU A 306 10.17 -43.85 21.22
CA GLU A 306 9.21 -44.52 20.34
C GLU A 306 8.28 -43.52 19.63
N VAL A 307 8.04 -42.35 20.23
CA VAL A 307 7.16 -41.31 19.70
C VAL A 307 7.88 -39.98 19.46
N LYS A 308 9.20 -39.97 19.59
CA LYS A 308 10.01 -38.76 19.43
C LYS A 308 9.80 -38.13 18.04
N GLY A 309 9.56 -36.82 18.02
CA GLY A 309 9.30 -36.03 16.82
C GLY A 309 7.87 -36.11 16.29
N LEU A 310 7.01 -36.93 16.90
CA LEU A 310 5.59 -36.97 16.56
C LEU A 310 4.81 -35.87 17.27
N TRP A 311 3.69 -35.47 16.68
CA TRP A 311 2.77 -34.54 17.29
C TRP A 311 2.19 -35.11 18.60
N TRP A 312 2.12 -34.29 19.67
CA TRP A 312 1.67 -34.71 21.01
C TRP A 312 0.26 -35.34 21.09
N ALA A 313 -0.54 -35.20 20.03
CA ALA A 313 -1.88 -35.78 19.92
C ALA A 313 -1.93 -37.09 19.11
N VAL A 314 -0.77 -37.66 18.77
CA VAL A 314 -0.64 -38.97 18.11
C VAL A 314 -1.13 -40.12 19.02
N LEU A 315 -1.21 -39.88 20.33
CA LEU A 315 -1.51 -40.88 21.36
C LEU A 315 -3.02 -41.13 21.50
N GLN A 316 -3.43 -42.40 21.57
CA GLN A 316 -4.83 -42.79 21.71
C GLN A 316 -5.21 -43.19 23.14
N ARG A 317 -6.49 -43.02 23.51
CA ARG A 317 -7.00 -43.33 24.87
C ARG A 317 -6.83 -44.80 25.26
N SER A 318 -6.98 -45.68 24.28
CA SER A 318 -6.86 -47.13 24.42
C SER A 318 -5.45 -47.57 24.83
N GLN A 319 -4.44 -46.71 24.67
CA GLN A 319 -3.04 -47.03 24.94
C GLN A 319 -2.61 -46.68 26.37
N CYS A 320 -3.45 -46.00 27.16
CA CYS A 320 -3.15 -45.66 28.55
C CYS A 320 -3.61 -46.75 29.53
N SER A 321 -2.68 -47.39 30.24
CA SER A 321 -2.95 -48.33 31.34
C SER A 321 -2.07 -48.00 32.54
N GLN A 322 -2.68 -47.84 33.73
CA GLN A 322 -1.96 -47.52 34.99
C GLN A 322 -0.96 -46.33 34.87
N GLY A 323 -1.36 -45.26 34.16
CA GLY A 323 -0.55 -44.04 34.00
C GLY A 323 0.55 -44.12 32.94
N HIS A 324 0.76 -45.28 32.32
CA HIS A 324 1.76 -45.49 31.28
C HIS A 324 1.11 -45.74 29.92
N ILE A 325 1.76 -45.27 28.86
CA ILE A 325 1.34 -45.54 27.49
C ILE A 325 2.02 -46.82 27.01
N ALA A 326 1.23 -47.81 26.58
CA ALA A 326 1.72 -48.96 25.85
C ALA A 326 1.88 -48.58 24.37
N TYR A 327 3.12 -48.26 23.95
CA TYR A 327 3.45 -47.89 22.58
C TYR A 327 3.41 -49.13 21.66
N HIS A 328 2.21 -49.47 21.18
CA HIS A 328 2.01 -50.56 20.23
C HIS A 328 1.62 -49.97 18.87
N GLY A 329 2.55 -49.98 17.91
CA GLY A 329 2.31 -49.53 16.53
C GLY A 329 3.57 -49.04 15.81
N ASP A 330 3.53 -49.03 14.48
CA ASP A 330 4.53 -48.35 13.64
C ASP A 330 4.07 -46.90 13.40
N TYR A 331 4.78 -45.94 14.00
CA TYR A 331 4.46 -44.53 13.94
C TYR A 331 5.27 -43.76 12.89
N SER A 332 6.07 -44.45 12.07
CA SER A 332 6.97 -43.82 11.09
C SER A 332 6.27 -43.06 9.95
N ASN A 333 4.98 -43.34 9.71
CA ASN A 333 4.21 -42.81 8.58
C ASN A 333 3.29 -41.63 8.92
N ILE A 334 3.26 -41.15 10.16
CA ILE A 334 2.37 -40.06 10.59
C ILE A 334 3.14 -38.74 10.55
N LYS A 335 3.29 -38.16 9.35
CA LYS A 335 3.78 -36.78 9.17
C LYS A 335 2.65 -35.85 8.74
N TYR A 336 2.70 -34.63 9.27
CA TYR A 336 1.67 -33.59 9.13
C TYR A 336 1.54 -33.12 7.67
N ASN A 337 0.31 -32.95 7.17
CA ASN A 337 0.04 -32.27 5.89
C ASN A 337 0.19 -30.75 6.09
N GLN A 338 1.27 -30.18 5.54
CA GLN A 338 1.59 -28.74 5.48
C GLN A 338 0.58 -27.94 4.65
N THR A 339 -0.04 -26.90 5.22
CA THR A 339 -0.84 -25.92 4.47
C THR A 339 -0.28 -24.48 4.49
N ASP A 340 0.70 -24.16 5.34
CA ASP A 340 1.23 -22.78 5.51
C ASP A 340 2.44 -22.40 4.65
N ASP A 341 3.16 -23.35 4.05
CA ASP A 341 4.24 -23.05 3.09
C ASP A 341 3.75 -22.35 1.81
N THR A 342 2.44 -22.36 1.58
CA THR A 342 1.83 -21.80 0.38
C THR A 342 1.82 -20.26 0.40
N TYR A 343 1.64 -19.62 1.56
CA TYR A 343 1.44 -18.16 1.67
C TYR A 343 2.72 -17.36 1.39
N MET A 344 3.85 -17.76 2.01
CA MET A 344 5.13 -17.06 1.82
C MET A 344 5.69 -17.27 0.41
N ASN A 345 5.54 -18.48 -0.15
CA ASN A 345 5.92 -18.77 -1.53
C ASN A 345 5.11 -17.95 -2.55
N GLU A 346 3.83 -17.70 -2.30
CA GLU A 346 2.96 -16.97 -3.24
C GLU A 346 3.21 -15.46 -3.26
N TYR A 347 3.48 -14.81 -2.12
CA TYR A 347 3.90 -13.41 -2.10
C TYR A 347 5.24 -13.23 -2.83
N GLU A 348 6.18 -14.15 -2.60
CA GLU A 348 7.44 -14.17 -3.33
C GLU A 348 7.22 -14.36 -4.84
N ASN A 349 6.28 -15.23 -5.24
CA ASN A 349 5.90 -15.42 -6.65
C ASN A 349 5.25 -14.18 -7.27
N TYR A 350 4.40 -13.46 -6.53
CA TYR A 350 3.82 -12.20 -6.99
C TYR A 350 4.87 -11.11 -7.15
N MET A 351 5.81 -10.98 -6.21
CA MET A 351 6.93 -10.05 -6.33
C MET A 351 7.87 -10.43 -7.49
N LYS A 352 8.09 -11.73 -7.73
CA LYS A 352 8.78 -12.23 -8.93
C LYS A 352 8.05 -11.85 -10.21
N LEU A 353 6.72 -11.94 -10.25
CA LEU A 353 5.91 -11.49 -11.40
C LEU A 353 6.10 -9.99 -11.66
N ILE A 354 6.00 -9.15 -10.63
CA ILE A 354 6.18 -7.70 -10.77
C ILE A 354 7.57 -7.39 -11.34
N LYS A 355 8.61 -8.02 -10.78
CA LYS A 355 10.01 -7.74 -11.14
C LYS A 355 10.41 -8.30 -12.51
N TYR A 356 10.07 -9.55 -12.80
CA TYR A 356 10.59 -10.27 -13.97
C TYR A 356 9.62 -10.34 -15.15
N VAL A 357 8.34 -10.00 -14.95
CA VAL A 357 7.34 -9.99 -16.03
C VAL A 357 6.78 -8.59 -16.24
N GLN A 358 6.16 -7.99 -15.21
CA GLN A 358 5.50 -6.70 -15.35
C GLN A 358 6.49 -5.55 -15.64
N GLY A 359 7.64 -5.52 -14.97
CA GLY A 359 8.70 -4.52 -15.21
C GLY A 359 9.17 -4.47 -16.66
N PRO A 360 9.62 -5.60 -17.26
CA PRO A 360 9.98 -5.65 -18.68
C PRO A 360 8.84 -5.24 -19.62
N VAL A 361 7.61 -5.66 -19.34
CA VAL A 361 6.43 -5.24 -20.13
C VAL A 361 6.26 -3.72 -20.06
N HIS A 362 6.35 -3.10 -18.89
CA HIS A 362 6.28 -1.64 -18.73
C HIS A 362 7.39 -0.91 -19.50
N VAL A 363 8.62 -1.45 -19.52
CA VAL A 363 9.73 -0.87 -20.30
C VAL A 363 9.42 -0.90 -21.79
N VAL A 364 8.91 -2.02 -22.30
CA VAL A 364 8.50 -2.15 -23.71
C VAL A 364 7.40 -1.14 -24.04
N LEU A 365 6.35 -1.08 -23.21
CA LEU A 365 5.24 -0.13 -23.37
C LEU A 365 5.72 1.33 -23.34
N PHE A 366 6.66 1.65 -22.46
CA PHE A 366 7.27 2.98 -22.39
C PHE A 366 7.99 3.31 -23.70
N ILE A 367 8.89 2.46 -24.18
CA ILE A 367 9.68 2.73 -25.40
C ILE A 367 8.77 2.93 -26.62
N PHE A 368 7.84 2.00 -26.86
CA PHE A 368 6.96 2.05 -28.02
C PHE A 368 5.94 3.20 -27.91
N GLY A 369 5.31 3.34 -26.74
CA GLY A 369 4.31 4.38 -26.49
C GLY A 369 4.91 5.78 -26.55
N PHE A 370 6.04 6.01 -25.88
CA PHE A 370 6.69 7.32 -25.85
C PHE A 370 7.18 7.72 -27.23
N THR A 371 7.95 6.84 -27.89
CA THR A 371 8.50 7.13 -29.23
C THR A 371 7.39 7.35 -30.24
N GLY A 372 6.36 6.48 -30.23
CA GLY A 372 5.22 6.57 -31.14
C GLY A 372 4.44 7.89 -30.97
N ASN A 373 4.10 8.26 -29.73
CA ASN A 373 3.36 9.50 -29.46
C ASN A 373 4.22 10.74 -29.70
N LEU A 374 5.52 10.71 -29.42
CA LEU A 374 6.43 11.80 -29.73
C LEU A 374 6.55 12.04 -31.24
N VAL A 375 6.74 10.99 -32.02
CA VAL A 375 6.77 11.07 -33.50
C VAL A 375 5.43 11.56 -34.04
N LEU A 376 4.31 11.10 -33.48
CA LEU A 376 2.97 11.58 -33.84
C LEU A 376 2.84 13.09 -33.61
N LEU A 377 3.25 13.60 -32.43
CA LEU A 377 3.25 15.04 -32.14
C LEU A 377 4.07 15.81 -33.16
N VAL A 378 5.30 15.38 -33.44
CA VAL A 378 6.20 16.00 -34.42
C VAL A 378 5.55 16.02 -35.80
N ILE A 379 4.94 14.93 -36.26
CA ILE A 379 4.32 14.87 -37.59
C ILE A 379 3.16 15.86 -37.71
N ILE A 380 2.25 15.91 -36.74
CA ILE A 380 1.08 16.80 -36.79
C ILE A 380 1.53 18.27 -36.69
N ILE A 381 2.49 18.56 -35.81
CA ILE A 381 3.00 19.93 -35.61
C ILE A 381 3.78 20.40 -36.82
N CYS A 382 4.69 19.61 -37.38
CA CYS A 382 5.60 20.06 -38.43
C CYS A 382 4.96 20.07 -39.82
N ASN A 383 3.95 19.24 -40.09
CA ASN A 383 3.37 19.10 -41.44
C ASN A 383 1.98 19.75 -41.51
N LYS A 384 1.84 20.83 -42.30
CA LYS A 384 0.58 21.58 -42.42
C LYS A 384 -0.59 20.72 -42.92
N GLU A 385 -0.33 19.79 -43.84
CA GLU A 385 -1.33 18.84 -44.38
C GLU A 385 -2.00 17.99 -43.29
N MET A 386 -1.29 17.74 -42.19
CA MET A 386 -1.77 16.93 -41.07
C MET A 386 -2.55 17.74 -40.03
N ARG A 387 -2.68 19.07 -40.18
CA ARG A 387 -3.35 19.92 -39.18
C ARG A 387 -4.84 20.04 -39.44
N THR A 388 -5.56 18.94 -39.16
CA THR A 388 -7.03 18.89 -39.22
C THR A 388 -7.63 18.96 -37.82
N VAL A 389 -8.91 19.31 -37.71
CA VAL A 389 -9.65 19.34 -36.42
C VAL A 389 -9.55 18.00 -35.69
N ALA A 390 -9.74 16.89 -36.42
CA ALA A 390 -9.64 15.54 -35.84
C ALA A 390 -8.22 15.25 -35.32
N ASN A 391 -7.19 15.70 -36.03
CA ASN A 391 -5.81 15.49 -35.63
C ASN A 391 -5.41 16.36 -34.43
N MET A 392 -6.10 17.48 -34.15
CA MET A 392 -5.90 18.25 -32.92
C MET A 392 -6.39 17.49 -31.68
N TYR A 393 -7.50 16.76 -31.78
CA TYR A 393 -7.94 15.88 -30.69
C TYR A 393 -6.99 14.70 -30.48
N ILE A 394 -6.45 14.13 -31.56
CA ILE A 394 -5.44 13.06 -31.47
C ILE A 394 -4.12 13.59 -30.89
N LEU A 395 -3.75 14.85 -31.20
CA LEU A 395 -2.62 15.53 -30.58
C LEU A 395 -2.81 15.68 -29.07
N ASN A 396 -4.01 16.10 -28.61
CA ASN A 396 -4.34 16.16 -27.18
C ASN A 396 -4.24 14.78 -26.49
N LEU A 397 -4.76 13.74 -27.16
CA LEU A 397 -4.69 12.37 -26.68
C LEU A 397 -3.23 11.89 -26.53
N ALA A 398 -2.36 12.20 -27.51
CA ALA A 398 -0.93 11.88 -27.43
C ALA A 398 -0.21 12.59 -26.27
N VAL A 399 -0.62 13.81 -25.90
CA VAL A 399 -0.08 14.50 -24.70
C VAL A 399 -0.49 13.78 -23.42
N SER A 400 -1.75 13.39 -23.30
CA SER A 400 -2.27 12.61 -22.18
C SER A 400 -1.52 11.28 -21.99
N ASP A 401 -1.27 10.58 -23.11
CA ASP A 401 -0.52 9.32 -23.11
C ASP A 401 0.94 9.50 -22.71
N ILE A 402 1.60 10.58 -23.14
CA ILE A 402 2.96 10.90 -22.69
C ILE A 402 2.99 11.12 -21.18
N ILE A 403 2.02 11.86 -20.60
CA ILE A 403 1.93 12.05 -19.14
C ILE A 403 1.80 10.70 -18.42
N THR A 404 0.94 9.81 -18.94
CA THR A 404 0.79 8.45 -18.41
C THR A 404 2.10 7.68 -18.40
N LEU A 405 2.85 7.73 -19.50
CA LEU A 405 4.09 6.96 -19.69
C LEU A 405 5.28 7.57 -18.93
N THR A 406 5.38 8.90 -18.80
CA THR A 406 6.57 9.54 -18.19
C THR A 406 6.40 9.85 -16.71
N VAL A 407 5.17 10.08 -16.24
CA VAL A 407 4.89 10.46 -14.84
C VAL A 407 4.33 9.26 -14.07
N ASN A 408 3.22 8.70 -14.55
CA ASN A 408 2.47 7.72 -13.75
C ASN A 408 3.11 6.32 -13.78
N LEU A 409 3.52 5.85 -14.95
CA LEU A 409 4.08 4.51 -15.13
C LEU A 409 5.35 4.27 -14.28
N PRO A 410 6.38 5.15 -14.32
CA PRO A 410 7.63 4.90 -13.59
C PRO A 410 7.44 4.99 -12.07
N VAL A 411 6.62 5.94 -11.61
CA VAL A 411 6.38 6.17 -10.19
C VAL A 411 5.56 5.04 -9.58
N ASN A 412 4.52 4.57 -10.28
CA ASN A 412 3.73 3.43 -9.84
C ASN A 412 4.60 2.16 -9.74
N HIS A 413 5.49 1.93 -10.71
CA HIS A 413 6.40 0.78 -10.66
C HIS A 413 7.45 0.93 -9.55
N ALA A 414 8.02 2.12 -9.35
CA ALA A 414 8.96 2.39 -8.27
C ALA A 414 8.32 2.18 -6.89
N TYR A 415 7.07 2.62 -6.70
CA TYR A 415 6.31 2.40 -5.46
C TYR A 415 6.10 0.91 -5.15
N LEU A 416 5.70 0.12 -6.16
CA LEU A 416 5.52 -1.33 -6.01
C LEU A 416 6.84 -2.04 -5.63
N MET A 417 7.98 -1.52 -6.07
CA MET A 417 9.30 -2.09 -5.79
C MET A 417 9.90 -1.63 -4.46
N SER A 418 9.61 -0.39 -4.02
CA SER A 418 10.16 0.16 -2.78
C SER A 418 9.43 -0.31 -1.53
N GLY A 419 8.17 -0.73 -1.67
CA GLY A 419 7.30 -1.11 -0.54
C GLY A 419 7.17 -0.01 0.51
N SER A 420 7.48 1.24 0.18
CA SER A 420 7.45 2.40 1.10
C SER A 420 7.40 3.70 0.31
N TRP A 421 6.82 4.75 0.91
CA TRP A 421 6.71 6.07 0.29
C TRP A 421 7.57 7.10 1.03
N LYS A 422 8.63 7.60 0.39
CA LYS A 422 9.59 8.56 1.00
C LYS A 422 9.50 9.97 0.41
N GLN A 423 8.65 10.18 -0.58
CA GLN A 423 8.58 11.40 -1.38
C GLN A 423 7.65 12.47 -0.76
N GLY A 424 7.07 12.19 0.41
CA GLY A 424 6.23 13.11 1.16
C GLY A 424 4.79 13.24 0.63
N LEU A 425 3.98 13.98 1.39
CA LEU A 425 2.53 14.13 1.17
C LEU A 425 2.19 14.79 -0.16
N PHE A 426 2.95 15.81 -0.55
CA PHE A 426 2.71 16.54 -1.80
C PHE A 426 2.75 15.59 -2.99
N LEU A 427 3.83 14.81 -3.12
CA LEU A 427 3.99 13.89 -4.23
C LEU A 427 2.96 12.76 -4.16
N CYS A 428 2.63 12.25 -2.98
CA CYS A 428 1.58 11.23 -2.83
C CYS A 428 0.23 11.70 -3.41
N LYS A 429 -0.22 12.90 -3.01
CA LYS A 429 -1.46 13.50 -3.54
C LYS A 429 -1.36 13.83 -5.02
N PHE A 430 -0.22 14.37 -5.46
CA PHE A 430 0.02 14.72 -6.85
C PHE A 430 -0.05 13.49 -7.77
N PHE A 431 0.51 12.35 -7.38
CA PHE A 431 0.49 11.16 -8.22
C PHE A 431 -0.89 10.51 -8.28
N ALA A 432 -1.65 10.51 -7.18
CA ALA A 432 -3.06 10.09 -7.23
C ALA A 432 -3.89 10.99 -8.16
N PHE A 433 -3.72 12.31 -8.06
CA PHE A 433 -4.31 13.27 -8.99
C PHE A 433 -3.90 13.01 -10.44
N SER A 434 -2.60 12.89 -10.70
CA SER A 434 -2.04 12.75 -12.05
C SER A 434 -2.50 11.46 -12.75
N ARG A 435 -2.62 10.36 -11.98
CA ARG A 435 -3.16 9.09 -12.47
C ARG A 435 -4.60 9.27 -12.95
N SER A 436 -5.48 9.78 -12.09
CA SER A 436 -6.90 9.94 -12.43
C SER A 436 -7.12 10.99 -13.52
N LEU A 437 -6.32 12.06 -13.53
CA LEU A 437 -6.31 13.07 -14.59
C LEU A 437 -5.98 12.43 -15.95
N SER A 438 -4.92 11.63 -16.04
CA SER A 438 -4.45 11.08 -17.32
C SER A 438 -5.41 10.04 -17.90
N VAL A 439 -6.03 9.23 -17.05
CA VAL A 439 -7.11 8.31 -17.45
C VAL A 439 -8.31 9.10 -17.99
N GLY A 440 -8.75 10.15 -17.28
CA GLY A 440 -9.85 11.00 -17.71
C GLY A 440 -9.57 11.75 -19.01
N LEU A 441 -8.41 12.39 -19.14
CA LEU A 441 -7.99 13.09 -20.35
C LEU A 441 -8.03 12.18 -21.58
N SER A 442 -7.57 10.95 -21.44
CA SER A 442 -7.56 9.96 -22.53
C SER A 442 -8.98 9.54 -22.90
N ALA A 443 -9.81 9.17 -21.91
CA ALA A 443 -11.18 8.73 -22.14
C ALA A 443 -12.07 9.82 -22.73
N TYR A 444 -12.03 11.04 -22.20
CA TYR A 444 -12.82 12.16 -22.70
C TYR A 444 -12.34 12.64 -24.08
N SER A 445 -11.04 12.54 -24.40
CA SER A 445 -10.54 12.85 -25.74
C SER A 445 -11.11 11.89 -26.79
N VAL A 446 -11.22 10.59 -26.48
CA VAL A 446 -11.84 9.60 -27.37
C VAL A 446 -13.35 9.85 -27.51
N ALA A 447 -14.04 10.21 -26.42
CA ALA A 447 -15.45 10.55 -26.45
C ALA A 447 -15.72 11.79 -27.33
N VAL A 448 -14.95 12.87 -27.16
CA VAL A 448 -15.06 14.09 -27.98
C VAL A 448 -14.69 13.82 -29.43
N LEU A 449 -13.67 13.00 -29.69
CA LEU A 449 -13.33 12.55 -31.04
C LEU A 449 -14.50 11.79 -31.68
N SER A 450 -15.22 10.96 -30.92
CA SER A 450 -16.39 10.20 -31.40
C SER A 450 -17.53 11.12 -31.80
N ILE A 451 -17.83 12.15 -30.99
CA ILE A 451 -18.82 13.20 -31.31
C ILE A 451 -18.39 13.98 -32.56
N GLN A 452 -17.12 14.35 -32.66
CA GLN A 452 -16.57 15.07 -33.81
C GLN A 452 -16.74 14.26 -35.10
N ARG A 453 -16.50 12.95 -35.07
CA ARG A 453 -16.69 12.06 -36.22
C ARG A 453 -18.15 11.94 -36.63
N TYR A 454 -19.07 11.87 -35.66
CA TYR A 454 -20.50 11.93 -35.94
C TYR A 454 -20.88 13.22 -36.67
N ASN A 455 -20.47 14.38 -36.14
CA ASN A 455 -20.81 15.69 -36.71
C ASN A 455 -20.32 15.86 -38.15
N VAL A 456 -19.10 15.40 -38.46
CA VAL A 456 -18.54 15.42 -39.83
C VAL A 456 -19.30 14.49 -40.77
N THR A 457 -19.80 13.37 -40.25
CA THR A 457 -20.55 12.39 -41.05
C THR A 457 -21.93 12.92 -41.42
N VAL A 458 -22.59 13.63 -40.50
CA VAL A 458 -23.94 14.20 -40.72
C VAL A 458 -23.87 15.48 -41.56
N ASN A 459 -22.90 16.36 -41.30
CA ASN A 459 -22.79 17.68 -41.95
C ASN A 459 -21.42 17.88 -42.63
N PRO A 460 -21.19 17.27 -43.80
CA PRO A 460 -19.87 17.26 -44.45
C PRO A 460 -19.40 18.60 -45.02
N LEU A 461 -20.32 19.57 -45.24
CA LEU A 461 -20.03 20.84 -45.92
C LEU A 461 -19.51 21.96 -45.00
N HIS A 462 -19.72 21.87 -43.68
CA HIS A 462 -19.40 22.97 -42.74
C HIS A 462 -18.04 22.82 -42.01
N ILE A 463 -17.33 21.68 -42.17
CA ILE A 463 -16.23 21.28 -41.25
C ILE A 463 -14.88 20.99 -41.96
N ARG A 464 -14.79 21.10 -43.30
CA ARG A 464 -13.57 20.68 -44.02
C ARG A 464 -12.41 21.67 -44.03
N LEU A 465 -12.63 22.94 -43.72
CA LEU A 465 -11.57 23.96 -43.72
C LEU A 465 -11.26 24.39 -42.30
N PHE A 466 -9.97 24.36 -41.94
CA PHE A 466 -9.46 24.81 -40.65
C PHE A 466 -9.60 26.34 -40.56
N SER A 467 -10.81 26.82 -40.27
CA SER A 467 -11.11 28.24 -40.10
C SER A 467 -10.72 28.71 -38.69
N PRO A 468 -10.47 30.02 -38.49
CA PRO A 468 -10.25 30.57 -37.15
C PRO A 468 -11.38 30.26 -36.16
N ALA A 469 -12.63 30.24 -36.63
CA ALA A 469 -13.79 29.89 -35.81
C ALA A 469 -13.77 28.43 -35.37
N THR A 470 -13.50 27.50 -36.28
CA THR A 470 -13.38 26.07 -35.97
C THR A 470 -12.21 25.79 -35.03
N CYS A 471 -11.10 26.52 -35.17
CA CYS A 471 -9.97 26.44 -34.26
C CYS A 471 -10.35 26.86 -32.83
N ARG A 472 -11.09 27.97 -32.66
CA ARG A 472 -11.57 28.42 -31.33
C ARG A 472 -12.47 27.38 -30.66
N VAL A 473 -13.42 26.81 -31.41
CA VAL A 473 -14.34 25.78 -30.89
C VAL A 473 -13.56 24.52 -30.50
N THR A 474 -12.61 24.09 -31.32
CA THR A 474 -11.77 22.91 -31.04
C THR A 474 -10.93 23.12 -29.78
N MET A 475 -10.33 24.31 -29.64
CA MET A 475 -9.55 24.65 -28.45
C MET A 475 -10.40 24.75 -27.20
N ALA A 476 -11.60 25.35 -27.29
CA ALA A 476 -12.54 25.39 -26.18
C ALA A 476 -12.95 23.98 -25.73
N ALA A 477 -13.19 23.06 -26.67
CA ALA A 477 -13.48 21.66 -26.36
C ALA A 477 -12.31 20.96 -25.66
N ILE A 478 -11.07 21.15 -26.16
CA ILE A 478 -9.87 20.59 -25.51
C ILE A 478 -9.69 21.17 -24.10
N CYS A 479 -9.80 22.48 -23.91
CA CYS A 479 -9.75 23.10 -22.59
C CYS A 479 -10.84 22.55 -21.66
N GLY A 480 -12.06 22.34 -22.19
CA GLY A 480 -13.15 21.70 -21.45
C GLY A 480 -12.79 20.29 -20.98
N VAL A 481 -12.16 19.47 -21.83
CA VAL A 481 -11.66 18.14 -21.45
C VAL A 481 -10.67 18.22 -20.29
N TRP A 482 -9.71 19.15 -20.33
CA TRP A 482 -8.74 19.34 -19.25
C TRP A 482 -9.38 19.79 -17.94
N ILE A 483 -10.32 20.73 -18.00
CA ILE A 483 -11.05 21.22 -16.82
C ILE A 483 -11.86 20.09 -16.19
N VAL A 484 -12.67 19.38 -16.99
CA VAL A 484 -13.51 18.28 -16.48
C VAL A 484 -12.67 17.15 -15.90
N ALA A 485 -11.61 16.74 -16.60
CA ALA A 485 -10.71 15.69 -16.11
C ALA A 485 -9.99 16.10 -14.82
N SER A 486 -9.57 17.37 -14.70
CA SER A 486 -8.94 17.88 -13.48
C SER A 486 -9.91 17.90 -12.31
N VAL A 487 -11.13 18.41 -12.51
CA VAL A 487 -12.16 18.46 -11.45
C VAL A 487 -12.49 17.06 -10.96
N PHE A 488 -12.68 16.09 -11.86
CA PHE A 488 -12.98 14.70 -11.49
C PHE A 488 -11.78 13.94 -10.91
N ALA A 489 -10.55 14.42 -11.10
CA ALA A 489 -9.36 13.84 -10.47
C ALA A 489 -9.13 14.32 -9.02
N LEU A 490 -9.72 15.45 -8.61
CA LEU A 490 -9.53 16.02 -7.26
C LEU A 490 -9.91 15.06 -6.11
N PRO A 491 -11.04 14.33 -6.15
CA PRO A 491 -11.40 13.40 -5.07
C PRO A 491 -10.32 12.33 -4.80
N SER A 492 -9.64 11.85 -5.85
CA SER A 492 -8.54 10.90 -5.74
C SER A 492 -7.39 11.48 -4.91
N ALA A 493 -7.00 12.73 -5.19
CA ALA A 493 -5.95 13.43 -4.46
C ALA A 493 -6.31 13.68 -2.99
N LEU A 494 -7.57 14.07 -2.74
CA LEU A 494 -8.09 14.33 -1.40
C LEU A 494 -8.17 13.07 -0.54
N SER A 495 -8.36 11.92 -1.17
CA SER A 495 -8.44 10.63 -0.48
C SER A 495 -7.08 10.07 -0.03
N MET A 496 -5.95 10.62 -0.50
CA MET A 496 -4.61 10.13 -0.16
C MET A 496 -4.00 10.83 1.06
N HIS A 497 -3.22 10.06 1.83
CA HIS A 497 -2.33 10.50 2.89
C HIS A 497 -0.95 9.83 2.74
N ALA A 498 0.08 10.41 3.36
CA ALA A 498 1.44 9.90 3.33
C ALA A 498 1.99 9.76 4.74
N ASP A 499 2.09 8.51 5.21
CA ASP A 499 2.87 8.13 6.40
C ASP A 499 4.08 7.29 5.93
N MET A 500 4.22 6.03 6.37
CA MET A 500 5.23 5.10 5.85
C MET A 500 4.93 4.64 4.40
N TYR A 501 3.66 4.73 4.00
CA TYR A 501 3.14 4.41 2.67
C TYR A 501 2.29 5.59 2.15
N CYS A 502 2.09 5.64 0.83
CA CYS A 502 1.10 6.52 0.21
C CYS A 502 -0.21 5.74 0.11
N SER A 503 -1.10 5.96 1.07
CA SER A 503 -2.32 5.17 1.25
C SER A 503 -3.55 6.07 1.36
N HIS A 504 -4.71 5.46 1.32
CA HIS A 504 -5.98 6.15 1.46
C HIS A 504 -6.23 6.51 2.93
N TYR A 505 -7.03 7.55 3.19
CA TYR A 505 -7.48 7.89 4.54
C TYR A 505 -8.27 6.71 5.15
N ASP A 506 -8.10 6.45 6.45
CA ASP A 506 -8.68 5.30 7.19
C ASP A 506 -10.24 5.28 7.23
N SER A 507 -10.90 6.28 6.63
CA SER A 507 -12.32 6.20 6.33
C SER A 507 -12.54 5.38 5.05
N GLN A 508 -12.55 4.05 5.16
CA GLN A 508 -12.84 3.10 4.07
C GLN A 508 -14.08 3.54 3.24
N ASN A 509 -15.08 4.13 3.91
CA ASN A 509 -16.29 4.69 3.29
C ASN A 509 -16.08 5.84 2.29
N TYR A 510 -15.09 6.71 2.45
CA TYR A 510 -14.84 7.79 1.49
C TYR A 510 -14.08 7.27 0.28
N TYR A 511 -13.04 6.48 0.50
CA TYR A 511 -12.22 5.95 -0.60
C TYR A 511 -13.03 5.03 -1.52
N THR A 512 -13.84 4.12 -0.98
CA THR A 512 -14.71 3.26 -1.78
C THR A 512 -15.69 4.08 -2.64
N LYS A 513 -16.21 5.20 -2.13
CA LYS A 513 -17.05 6.14 -2.92
C LYS A 513 -16.25 6.81 -4.04
N VAL A 514 -14.99 7.19 -3.79
CA VAL A 514 -14.10 7.75 -4.81
C VAL A 514 -13.85 6.74 -5.91
N VAL A 515 -13.59 5.47 -5.58
CA VAL A 515 -13.35 4.41 -6.58
C VAL A 515 -14.60 4.14 -7.43
N VAL A 516 -15.79 4.06 -6.83
CA VAL A 516 -17.05 3.92 -7.57
C VAL A 516 -17.29 5.15 -8.46
N PHE A 517 -17.03 6.35 -7.95
CA PHE A 517 -17.11 7.58 -8.74
C PHE A 517 -16.17 7.53 -9.95
N GLU A 518 -14.91 7.12 -9.77
CA GLU A 518 -13.95 6.96 -10.86
C GLU A 518 -14.42 5.96 -11.92
N LEU A 519 -14.98 4.81 -11.54
CA LEU A 519 -15.59 3.85 -12.48
C LEU A 519 -16.68 4.52 -13.33
N LEU A 520 -17.57 5.30 -12.69
CA LEU A 520 -18.67 5.97 -13.37
C LEU A 520 -18.17 7.04 -14.35
N VAL A 521 -17.26 7.91 -13.91
CA VAL A 521 -16.84 9.07 -14.72
C VAL A 521 -15.73 8.78 -15.71
N ALA A 522 -14.82 7.84 -15.41
CA ALA A 522 -13.66 7.54 -16.25
C ALA A 522 -13.88 6.37 -17.21
N CYS A 523 -14.85 5.49 -16.94
CA CYS A 523 -15.16 4.34 -17.79
C CYS A 523 -16.60 4.40 -18.35
N ILE A 524 -17.62 4.38 -17.49
CA ILE A 524 -19.02 4.22 -17.93
C ILE A 524 -19.51 5.43 -18.73
N LEU A 525 -19.29 6.66 -18.24
CA LEU A 525 -19.74 7.87 -18.93
C LEU A 525 -19.09 8.03 -20.32
N PRO A 526 -17.75 7.97 -20.48
CA PRO A 526 -17.11 7.98 -21.79
C PRO A 526 -17.63 6.87 -22.70
N LEU A 527 -17.77 5.64 -22.18
CA LEU A 527 -18.27 4.51 -22.97
C LEU A 527 -19.68 4.77 -23.50
N CYS A 528 -20.59 5.27 -22.66
CA CYS A 528 -21.94 5.63 -23.09
C CYS A 528 -21.94 6.69 -24.19
N VAL A 529 -21.11 7.74 -24.07
CA VAL A 529 -20.98 8.79 -25.09
C VAL A 529 -20.40 8.25 -26.39
N ILE A 530 -19.36 7.42 -26.30
CA ILE A 530 -18.69 6.75 -27.42
C ILE A 530 -19.70 5.87 -28.17
N VAL A 531 -20.35 4.95 -27.47
CA VAL A 531 -21.32 4.02 -28.03
C VAL A 531 -22.50 4.77 -28.65
N PHE A 532 -23.06 5.77 -27.96
CA PHE A 532 -24.16 6.58 -28.48
C PHE A 532 -23.78 7.33 -29.77
N SER A 533 -22.65 8.05 -29.75
CA SER A 533 -22.17 8.82 -30.91
C SER A 533 -21.92 7.92 -32.12
N TYR A 534 -21.40 6.72 -31.88
CA TYR A 534 -21.13 5.75 -32.94
C TYR A 534 -22.39 5.04 -33.47
N ILE A 535 -23.38 4.72 -32.62
CA ILE A 535 -24.69 4.23 -33.07
C ILE A 535 -25.36 5.25 -33.98
N MET A 536 -25.33 6.53 -33.59
CA MET A 536 -25.90 7.62 -34.39
C MET A 536 -25.17 7.78 -35.72
N THR A 537 -23.84 7.66 -35.72
CA THR A 537 -23.02 7.66 -36.95
C THR A 537 -23.41 6.51 -37.88
N ALA A 538 -23.51 5.29 -37.35
CA ALA A 538 -23.88 4.11 -38.12
C ALA A 538 -25.30 4.23 -38.72
N ARG A 539 -26.28 4.67 -37.92
CA ARG A 539 -27.66 4.90 -38.37
C ARG A 539 -27.72 5.92 -39.51
N HIS A 540 -26.99 7.02 -39.39
CA HIS A 540 -26.94 8.03 -40.44
C HIS A 540 -26.28 7.50 -41.72
N LEU A 541 -25.17 6.75 -41.61
CA LEU A 541 -24.51 6.12 -42.74
C LEU A 541 -25.41 5.11 -43.47
N VAL A 542 -26.18 4.30 -42.73
CA VAL A 542 -27.14 3.36 -43.31
C VAL A 542 -28.29 4.11 -44.00
N LYS A 543 -28.89 5.11 -43.34
CA LYS A 543 -30.00 5.90 -43.91
C LYS A 543 -29.57 6.68 -45.16
N SER A 544 -28.37 7.24 -45.17
CA SER A 544 -27.79 7.94 -46.34
C SER A 544 -27.31 7.00 -47.45
N SER A 545 -27.30 5.68 -47.22
CA SER A 545 -26.95 4.65 -48.22
C SER A 545 -28.14 4.02 -48.94
N LEU A 546 -29.38 4.38 -48.57
CA LEU A 546 -30.59 4.00 -49.31
C LEU A 546 -30.56 4.64 -50.72
N PRO A 547 -30.98 3.91 -51.78
CA PRO A 547 -30.53 4.19 -53.14
C PRO A 547 -31.17 5.46 -53.73
N ILE A 548 -30.32 6.44 -54.09
CA ILE A 548 -30.63 7.50 -55.04
C ILE A 548 -29.70 7.30 -56.24
N SER A 549 -30.24 6.69 -57.31
CA SER A 549 -29.68 6.56 -58.68
C SER A 549 -28.28 5.90 -58.87
N GLN A 550 -28.22 4.97 -59.83
CA GLN A 550 -27.25 3.88 -59.98
C GLN A 550 -25.85 4.20 -60.58
N GLN A 551 -25.36 5.45 -60.64
CA GLN A 551 -24.17 5.74 -61.47
C GLN A 551 -22.89 6.27 -60.79
N VAL A 552 -22.79 6.39 -59.45
CA VAL A 552 -21.59 6.99 -58.80
C VAL A 552 -21.07 6.22 -57.54
N GLN A 553 -21.50 4.98 -57.29
CA GLN A 553 -21.39 4.38 -55.94
C GLN A 553 -20.03 3.80 -55.49
N HIS A 554 -19.14 3.35 -56.38
CA HIS A 554 -17.98 2.53 -55.96
C HIS A 554 -16.92 3.19 -55.03
N PRO A 555 -16.52 4.47 -55.16
CA PRO A 555 -15.53 5.10 -54.28
C PRO A 555 -16.08 5.43 -52.88
N GLN A 556 -17.38 5.74 -52.79
CA GLN A 556 -18.01 6.14 -51.54
C GLN A 556 -18.30 4.94 -50.62
N GLU A 557 -18.63 3.77 -51.16
CA GLU A 557 -18.88 2.54 -50.37
C GLU A 557 -17.64 2.02 -49.63
N ASN A 558 -16.45 2.05 -50.27
CA ASN A 558 -15.20 1.60 -49.64
C ASN A 558 -14.76 2.53 -48.49
N THR A 559 -14.99 3.83 -48.66
CA THR A 559 -14.76 4.84 -47.61
C THR A 559 -15.71 4.61 -46.42
N ARG A 560 -16.97 4.27 -46.69
CA ARG A 560 -18.00 3.98 -45.66
C ARG A 560 -17.71 2.68 -44.87
N ARG A 561 -17.29 1.60 -45.54
CA ARG A 561 -16.86 0.34 -44.87
C ARG A 561 -15.61 0.53 -44.01
N SER A 562 -14.68 1.38 -44.43
CA SER A 562 -13.48 1.71 -43.66
C SER A 562 -13.82 2.50 -42.38
N ILE A 563 -14.76 3.45 -42.47
CA ILE A 563 -15.27 4.18 -41.30
C ILE A 563 -15.96 3.21 -40.32
N ALA A 564 -16.81 2.29 -40.77
CA ALA A 564 -17.46 1.29 -39.91
C ALA A 564 -16.47 0.32 -39.22
N LYS A 565 -15.38 -0.08 -39.90
CA LYS A 565 -14.30 -0.89 -39.29
C LYS A 565 -13.52 -0.12 -38.21
N ILE A 566 -13.29 1.18 -38.42
CA ILE A 566 -12.67 2.07 -37.42
C ILE A 566 -13.60 2.26 -36.21
N VAL A 567 -14.93 2.36 -36.45
CA VAL A 567 -15.98 2.47 -35.42
C VAL A 567 -15.98 1.29 -34.45
N LEU A 568 -15.89 0.06 -34.97
CA LEU A 568 -15.80 -1.15 -34.13
C LEU A 568 -14.42 -1.29 -33.46
N GLY A 569 -13.34 -0.96 -34.16
CA GLY A 569 -11.97 -1.10 -33.65
C GLY A 569 -11.65 -0.18 -32.45
N LEU A 570 -12.00 1.10 -32.50
CA LEU A 570 -11.67 2.06 -31.41
C LEU A 570 -12.52 1.85 -30.16
N SER A 571 -13.81 1.51 -30.32
CA SER A 571 -14.70 1.20 -29.19
C SER A 571 -14.26 -0.08 -28.47
N PHE A 572 -13.83 -1.09 -29.23
CA PHE A 572 -13.30 -2.34 -28.70
C PHE A 572 -12.00 -2.14 -27.92
N VAL A 573 -11.08 -1.33 -28.43
CA VAL A 573 -9.82 -0.98 -27.75
C VAL A 573 -10.09 -0.26 -26.42
N PHE A 574 -11.04 0.68 -26.38
CA PHE A 574 -11.41 1.37 -25.15
C PHE A 574 -11.96 0.40 -24.09
N VAL A 575 -12.91 -0.46 -24.46
CA VAL A 575 -13.53 -1.42 -23.51
C VAL A 575 -12.49 -2.38 -22.94
N ILE A 576 -11.61 -2.93 -23.77
CA ILE A 576 -10.61 -3.91 -23.33
C ILE A 576 -9.51 -3.25 -22.47
N SER A 577 -9.18 -1.99 -22.75
CA SER A 577 -8.09 -1.33 -22.03
C SER A 577 -8.53 -0.69 -20.71
N TYR A 578 -9.74 -0.12 -20.65
CA TYR A 578 -10.23 0.60 -19.46
C TYR A 578 -11.16 -0.24 -18.58
N GLY A 579 -12.00 -1.09 -19.19
CA GLY A 579 -13.02 -1.86 -18.49
C GLY A 579 -12.45 -2.78 -17.40
N PRO A 580 -11.52 -3.70 -17.74
CA PRO A 580 -10.92 -4.60 -16.76
C PRO A 580 -10.31 -3.88 -15.57
N TYR A 581 -9.55 -2.80 -15.80
CA TYR A 581 -8.90 -2.06 -14.71
C TYR A 581 -9.92 -1.48 -13.72
N HIS A 582 -10.91 -0.72 -14.20
CA HIS A 582 -11.87 -0.06 -13.31
C HIS A 582 -12.81 -1.05 -12.63
N ILE A 583 -13.25 -2.11 -13.32
CA ILE A 583 -14.11 -3.13 -12.72
C ILE A 583 -13.37 -3.89 -11.61
N ILE A 584 -12.15 -4.37 -11.89
CA ILE A 584 -11.36 -5.12 -10.91
C ILE A 584 -10.97 -4.22 -9.73
N TRP A 585 -10.52 -2.99 -9.99
CA TRP A 585 -10.14 -2.06 -8.93
C TRP A 585 -11.33 -1.72 -8.02
N THR A 586 -12.51 -1.49 -8.61
CA THR A 586 -13.74 -1.24 -7.82
C THR A 586 -14.16 -2.46 -7.03
N TYR A 587 -14.09 -3.65 -7.63
CA TYR A 587 -14.42 -4.90 -6.96
C TYR A 587 -13.50 -5.15 -5.75
N ILE A 588 -12.18 -4.98 -5.91
CA ILE A 588 -11.19 -5.14 -4.82
C ILE A 588 -11.50 -4.20 -3.65
N ASN A 589 -11.99 -2.99 -3.91
CA ASN A 589 -12.27 -1.98 -2.87
C ASN A 589 -13.71 -1.98 -2.32
N LEU A 590 -14.62 -2.76 -2.93
CA LEU A 590 -16.00 -2.98 -2.46
C LEU A 590 -16.16 -4.29 -1.70
N ALA A 591 -15.43 -5.33 -2.12
CA ALA A 591 -15.44 -6.60 -1.44
C ALA A 591 -14.54 -6.48 -0.21
N ASP A 592 -15.14 -6.49 0.98
CA ASP A 592 -14.46 -6.53 2.29
C ASP A 592 -13.77 -7.90 2.54
N PHE A 593 -13.18 -8.48 1.49
CA PHE A 593 -12.63 -9.82 1.42
C PHE A 593 -11.13 -9.75 1.09
N PRO A 594 -10.23 -10.02 2.05
CA PRO A 594 -8.79 -9.98 1.81
C PRO A 594 -8.22 -11.23 1.10
N GLU A 595 -9.03 -12.24 0.74
CA GLU A 595 -8.46 -13.60 0.55
C GLU A 595 -8.47 -14.21 -0.87
N LYS A 596 -8.96 -13.53 -1.90
CA LYS A 596 -8.94 -14.12 -3.26
C LYS A 596 -7.68 -13.73 -4.05
N ARG A 597 -6.65 -14.55 -3.86
CA ARG A 597 -5.28 -14.46 -4.41
C ARG A 597 -5.20 -14.28 -5.94
N GLU A 598 -6.15 -14.81 -6.71
CA GLU A 598 -6.21 -14.66 -8.18
C GLU A 598 -6.46 -13.21 -8.65
N LEU A 599 -7.05 -12.36 -7.80
CA LEU A 599 -7.37 -10.97 -8.16
C LEU A 599 -6.11 -10.09 -8.30
N PHE A 600 -5.02 -10.37 -7.58
CA PHE A 600 -3.78 -9.60 -7.70
C PHE A 600 -3.09 -9.78 -9.05
N TYR A 601 -3.07 -11.02 -9.57
CA TYR A 601 -2.58 -11.32 -10.92
C TYR A 601 -3.44 -10.65 -11.98
N THR A 602 -4.77 -10.75 -11.82
CA THR A 602 -5.73 -10.15 -12.75
C THR A 602 -5.64 -8.61 -12.75
N TYR A 603 -5.41 -8.00 -11.58
CA TYR A 603 -5.16 -6.57 -11.45
C TYR A 603 -3.85 -6.15 -12.14
N SER A 604 -2.76 -6.90 -11.97
CA SER A 604 -1.50 -6.62 -12.66
C SER A 604 -1.68 -6.63 -14.19
N VAL A 605 -2.39 -7.63 -14.74
CA VAL A 605 -2.70 -7.70 -16.17
C VAL A 605 -3.57 -6.52 -16.61
N SER A 606 -4.59 -6.14 -15.84
CA SER A 606 -5.48 -5.03 -16.20
C SER A 606 -4.77 -3.67 -16.20
N THR A 607 -3.80 -3.45 -15.30
CA THR A 607 -2.95 -2.25 -15.34
C THR A 607 -2.09 -2.19 -16.60
N CYS A 608 -1.54 -3.32 -17.05
CA CYS A 608 -0.78 -3.39 -18.29
C CYS A 608 -1.65 -3.07 -19.52
N LEU A 609 -2.90 -3.57 -19.55
CA LEU A 609 -3.87 -3.27 -20.61
C LEU A 609 -4.22 -1.78 -20.65
N LEU A 610 -4.41 -1.15 -19.49
CA LEU A 610 -4.68 0.28 -19.40
C LEU A 610 -3.52 1.11 -19.99
N VAL A 611 -2.27 0.77 -19.64
CA VAL A 611 -1.08 1.47 -20.16
C VAL A 611 -0.87 1.17 -21.65
N PHE A 612 -1.18 -0.05 -22.10
CA PHE A 612 -1.10 -0.44 -23.50
C PHE A 612 -2.00 0.40 -24.41
N ASN A 613 -3.12 0.94 -23.89
CA ASN A 613 -3.95 1.92 -24.61
C ASN A 613 -3.12 3.08 -25.21
N SER A 614 -2.11 3.56 -24.46
CA SER A 614 -1.26 4.66 -24.88
C SER A 614 -0.40 4.35 -26.11
N CYS A 615 -0.26 3.08 -26.49
CA CYS A 615 0.48 2.68 -27.69
C CYS A 615 -0.37 2.69 -28.97
N PHE A 616 -1.70 2.79 -28.87
CA PHE A 616 -2.59 2.58 -30.01
C PHE A 616 -2.70 3.77 -30.96
N ASN A 617 -2.58 5.03 -30.50
CA ASN A 617 -2.87 6.18 -31.38
C ASN A 617 -1.99 6.25 -32.63
N PRO A 618 -0.65 6.07 -32.53
CA PRO A 618 0.22 6.07 -33.71
C PRO A 618 -0.11 4.92 -34.66
N VAL A 619 -0.48 3.75 -34.12
CA VAL A 619 -0.88 2.56 -34.89
C VAL A 619 -2.18 2.83 -35.64
N ALA A 620 -3.19 3.38 -34.95
CA ALA A 620 -4.48 3.71 -35.53
C ALA A 620 -4.33 4.72 -36.69
N LEU A 621 -3.51 5.76 -36.52
CA LEU A 621 -3.22 6.72 -37.60
C LEU A 621 -2.42 6.11 -38.74
N CYS A 622 -1.45 5.22 -38.46
CA CYS A 622 -0.73 4.48 -39.50
C CYS A 622 -1.67 3.64 -40.35
N CYS A 623 -2.66 2.97 -39.75
CA CYS A 623 -3.63 2.13 -40.45
C CYS A 623 -4.63 2.94 -41.28
N THR A 624 -5.01 4.13 -40.81
CA THR A 624 -6.13 4.90 -41.38
C THR A 624 -5.72 6.06 -42.28
N SER A 625 -4.50 6.59 -42.16
CA SER A 625 -4.03 7.76 -42.91
C SER A 625 -2.78 7.45 -43.73
N LEU A 626 -2.92 7.49 -45.06
CA LEU A 626 -1.80 7.35 -46.01
C LEU A 626 -0.76 8.49 -45.84
N ALA A 627 -1.23 9.71 -45.61
CA ALA A 627 -0.38 10.88 -45.37
C ALA A 627 0.45 10.71 -44.09
N PHE A 628 -0.19 10.28 -42.98
CA PHE A 628 0.54 9.99 -41.74
C PHE A 628 1.58 8.90 -41.95
N ARG A 629 1.21 7.77 -42.59
CA ARG A 629 2.13 6.65 -42.85
C ARG A 629 3.36 7.07 -43.65
N LYS A 630 3.20 7.95 -44.65
CA LYS A 630 4.30 8.50 -45.46
C LYS A 630 5.27 9.31 -44.59
N HIS A 631 4.76 10.22 -43.77
CA HIS A 631 5.59 11.00 -42.85
C HIS A 631 6.21 10.12 -41.76
N PHE A 632 5.47 9.19 -41.18
CA PHE A 632 5.93 8.29 -40.13
C PHE A 632 7.13 7.45 -40.59
N LYS A 633 7.04 6.84 -41.79
CA LYS A 633 8.19 6.15 -42.40
C LYS A 633 9.39 7.08 -42.58
N ARG A 634 9.16 8.33 -43.01
CA ARG A 634 10.23 9.32 -43.16
C ARG A 634 10.90 9.66 -41.84
N TYR A 635 10.15 10.00 -40.79
CA TYR A 635 10.73 10.41 -39.50
C TYR A 635 11.43 9.26 -38.76
N ILE A 636 10.93 8.02 -38.86
CA ILE A 636 11.56 6.86 -38.21
C ILE A 636 12.72 6.28 -39.04
N MET A 637 12.63 6.23 -40.37
CA MET A 637 13.70 5.67 -41.23
C MET A 637 14.75 6.71 -41.67
N CYS A 638 14.63 7.98 -41.26
CA CYS A 638 15.56 9.04 -41.69
C CYS A 638 17.00 8.90 -41.15
N CYS A 639 17.32 7.87 -40.36
CA CYS A 639 18.70 7.49 -40.11
C CYS A 639 19.37 6.75 -41.30
N HIS A 640 18.66 6.47 -42.40
CA HIS A 640 19.22 5.68 -43.51
C HIS A 640 19.14 6.26 -44.94
N ARG A 641 18.62 7.48 -45.12
CA ARG A 641 18.69 8.16 -46.44
C ARG A 641 18.89 9.66 -46.32
N ARG A 642 20.14 10.08 -46.19
CA ARG A 642 20.61 11.34 -46.79
C ARG A 642 21.08 10.99 -48.20
N ASN A 643 20.44 11.60 -49.19
CA ASN A 643 20.74 11.64 -50.64
C ASN A 643 19.63 11.02 -51.52
N ALA A 644 18.60 11.82 -51.77
CA ALA A 644 17.91 11.82 -53.05
C ALA A 644 17.54 13.29 -53.37
N PRO A 645 17.88 13.82 -54.56
CA PRO A 645 17.69 15.23 -54.88
C PRO A 645 16.22 15.58 -55.11
N ASN A 646 15.88 16.84 -54.80
CA ASN A 646 14.59 17.46 -55.06
C ASN A 646 14.26 17.43 -56.56
N THR A 647 13.30 16.62 -56.98
CA THR A 647 12.60 16.85 -58.24
C THR A 647 11.40 17.74 -57.95
N ASN A 648 11.54 19.03 -58.23
CA ASN A 648 10.43 19.94 -58.42
C ASN A 648 9.65 19.48 -59.67
N PHE A 649 8.40 19.08 -59.51
CA PHE A 649 7.45 19.04 -60.61
C PHE A 649 6.58 20.30 -60.49
N GLU A 650 6.99 21.35 -61.19
CA GLU A 650 6.14 22.47 -61.53
C GLU A 650 5.11 21.99 -62.56
N LEU A 651 3.83 22.08 -62.21
CA LEU A 651 2.73 22.07 -63.17
C LEU A 651 2.68 23.46 -63.81
N THR A 652 3.40 23.66 -64.91
CA THR A 652 3.11 24.73 -65.86
C THR A 652 1.92 24.30 -66.70
N GLY A 653 0.80 25.01 -66.55
CA GLY A 653 -0.22 25.05 -67.59
C GLY A 653 0.26 25.89 -68.76
N SER A 654 -0.08 25.46 -69.98
CA SER A 654 -0.18 26.33 -71.15
C SER A 654 -1.09 25.69 -72.18
N THR A 655 -2.02 26.54 -72.66
CA THR A 655 -2.96 26.45 -73.79
C THR A 655 -4.13 25.50 -73.68
#